data_AF-A0A1X4I898-F1
#
_entry.id   AF-A0A1X4I898-F1
#
_cell.length_a   1.000
_cell.length_b   1.000
_cell.length_c   1.000
_cell.angle_alpha   90.00
_cell.angle_beta   90.00
_cell.angle_gamma   90.00
#
_symmetry.space_group_name_H-M   'P 1'
#
loop_
_entity.id
_entity.type
_entity.pdbx_description
1 polymer ?
#
loop_
_entity_poly.entity_id
_entity_poly.type
_entity_poly.pdbx_seq_one_letter_code
_entity_poly.pdbx_strand_id
1 'polypeptide(L)'
;DPWGGATSGGKGYAQVRRTHDAARARRDHLASLADGVTVHNVRVAFGGTSWGWLPAPGVYTSYDYGAAITEGRRPTPKLAALQQLGHLLRTVPDLARLDPAKEVRAEDGRLKVRHLANPDTGAQVYVLHNDSAEPVGSMLPGTGIDVPVTVGARDAKLLTTGLELGRRKLAYTTAQPMLNMTVGRQDIALFTGRSGETAQVALDCDSEPVTSRLDEEPGWSYDRGRLNVVVPLGVGGLSRVLVEGGDSETPMVLLFADDATALHLWPYETPSGPLLAHGPALLRSVALRGSTAHLVGDDVGGMGLEVWVPRGITAVTWNGRPVRTRVSRAGSLVMEELMPEVPEVRLPALRGWRRLAENPEAEAGFDDSAWPAADLTSSHGTTPVPEGGPVLFADDYGFHHGDVWYRGRFEDARGVESVSLSYSTGTQGLLMAWLDGRPLGTHRMPVPDEDTARRGTWTATASFEVPEERRERGPHVLSVLVRPMQHDGDERAQDTHRAARGLVAVEFTGRSPSVEWRIQGATAPDRVRGPLNNGGLYGEREGWHLPGFDDREWRNAEFPRKERRQGVTWCRTDFRLDVPADVDASVGLTIDDDPERAYRVQIFLNGWNMGQYVNDVGPQHTFVLPNGILRTRGTNTLALAVLSDGTTFSGPRDVRLTLLGAVRGGVVVEAVDSPGR
;
A
#
# COMPACT_ATOMS: atom_id res chain seq x y z
N ASP A 1 -4.75 0.60 9.28
CA ASP A 1 -4.01 0.71 10.55
C ASP A 1 -4.12 2.17 11.00
N PRO A 2 -4.49 2.45 12.26
CA PRO A 2 -4.74 3.82 12.70
C PRO A 2 -3.47 4.55 13.12
N TRP A 3 -3.56 5.86 13.35
CA TRP A 3 -2.53 6.63 14.06
C TRP A 3 -2.15 5.95 15.39
N GLY A 4 -0.87 6.04 15.79
CA GLY A 4 -0.35 5.33 16.96
C GLY A 4 -0.18 3.81 16.78
N GLY A 5 -0.71 3.24 15.69
CA GLY A 5 -0.56 1.82 15.38
C GLY A 5 -1.21 0.90 16.41
N ALA A 6 -2.33 1.31 17.03
CA ALA A 6 -3.02 0.51 18.05
C ALA A 6 -3.25 -0.95 17.60
N THR A 7 -3.67 -1.15 16.34
CA THR A 7 -3.90 -2.50 15.78
C THR A 7 -2.64 -3.25 15.34
N SER A 8 -1.51 -2.55 15.22
CA SER A 8 -0.24 -3.09 14.74
C SER A 8 0.85 -3.12 15.81
N GLY A 9 0.55 -2.70 17.05
CA GLY A 9 1.55 -2.51 18.11
C GLY A 9 2.62 -1.49 17.72
N GLY A 10 2.23 -0.40 17.05
CA GLY A 10 3.12 0.67 16.60
C GLY A 10 3.99 0.36 15.38
N LYS A 11 3.83 -0.82 14.75
CA LYS A 11 4.70 -1.29 13.65
C LYS A 11 4.14 -1.01 12.25
N GLY A 12 2.96 -0.42 12.14
CA GLY A 12 2.39 -0.04 10.86
C GLY A 12 1.98 -1.21 9.98
N TYR A 13 1.83 -0.95 8.69
CA TYR A 13 1.47 -1.97 7.69
C TYR A 13 2.47 -3.11 7.54
N ALA A 14 3.72 -2.96 7.99
CA ALA A 14 4.67 -4.07 8.03
C ALA A 14 4.17 -5.22 8.94
N GLN A 15 3.59 -4.89 10.09
CA GLN A 15 2.98 -5.87 10.98
C GLN A 15 1.65 -6.39 10.45
N VAL A 16 0.82 -5.51 9.84
CA VAL A 16 -0.43 -5.94 9.19
C VAL A 16 -0.13 -6.99 8.11
N ARG A 17 0.92 -6.79 7.32
CA ARG A 17 1.34 -7.76 6.28
C ARG A 17 1.78 -9.10 6.87
N ARG A 18 2.45 -9.08 8.04
CA ARG A 18 2.84 -10.32 8.75
C ARG A 18 1.64 -11.14 9.21
N THR A 19 0.53 -10.48 9.58
CA THR A 19 -0.70 -11.17 10.04
C THR A 19 -1.69 -11.47 8.91
N HIS A 20 -1.52 -10.83 7.75
CA HIS A 20 -2.30 -11.05 6.53
C HIS A 20 -1.42 -11.61 5.42
N ASP A 21 -0.71 -12.69 5.74
CA ASP A 21 0.28 -13.37 4.89
C ASP A 21 -0.35 -14.21 3.76
N ALA A 22 0.48 -14.97 3.05
CA ALA A 22 0.07 -15.84 1.95
C ALA A 22 -0.86 -16.98 2.41
N ALA A 23 -0.63 -17.55 3.59
CA ALA A 23 -1.44 -18.65 4.12
C ALA A 23 -2.87 -18.18 4.42
N ARG A 24 -3.00 -17.01 5.06
CA ARG A 24 -4.32 -16.40 5.29
C ARG A 24 -5.01 -16.05 3.97
N ALA A 25 -4.31 -15.41 3.04
CA ALA A 25 -4.89 -15.09 1.73
C ALA A 25 -5.41 -16.36 1.03
N ARG A 26 -4.60 -17.41 1.01
CA ARG A 26 -4.97 -18.69 0.39
C ARG A 26 -6.20 -19.31 1.04
N ARG A 27 -6.29 -19.31 2.37
CA ARG A 27 -7.49 -19.76 3.10
C ARG A 27 -8.74 -19.00 2.68
N ASP A 28 -8.68 -17.66 2.70
CA ASP A 28 -9.81 -16.80 2.41
C ASP A 28 -10.28 -16.97 0.95
N HIS A 29 -9.34 -17.03 0.00
CA HIS A 29 -9.65 -17.16 -1.43
C HIS A 29 -10.13 -18.56 -1.83
N LEU A 30 -9.52 -19.62 -1.28
CA LEU A 30 -9.98 -21.00 -1.54
C LEU A 30 -11.33 -21.29 -0.85
N ALA A 31 -11.60 -20.70 0.31
CA ALA A 31 -12.92 -20.77 0.93
C ALA A 31 -13.97 -20.09 0.04
N SER A 32 -13.66 -18.92 -0.53
CA SER A 32 -14.54 -18.23 -1.48
C SER A 32 -14.84 -19.09 -2.72
N LEU A 33 -13.81 -19.73 -3.29
CA LEU A 33 -13.98 -20.69 -4.39
C LEU A 33 -14.92 -21.83 -3.99
N ALA A 34 -14.73 -22.40 -2.79
CA ALA A 34 -15.55 -23.51 -2.31
C ALA A 34 -16.98 -23.12 -1.90
N ASP A 35 -17.24 -21.83 -1.65
CA ASP A 35 -18.59 -21.28 -1.46
C ASP A 35 -19.27 -20.90 -2.79
N GLY A 36 -18.64 -21.22 -3.94
CA GLY A 36 -19.23 -20.98 -5.27
C GLY A 36 -19.17 -19.52 -5.73
N VAL A 37 -18.24 -18.73 -5.20
CA VAL A 37 -18.05 -17.33 -5.62
C VAL A 37 -17.50 -17.28 -7.06
N THR A 38 -18.32 -16.81 -8.00
CA THR A 38 -17.97 -16.69 -9.43
C THR A 38 -17.49 -15.29 -9.84
N VAL A 39 -17.73 -14.28 -8.99
CA VAL A 39 -17.18 -12.92 -9.14
C VAL A 39 -16.28 -12.63 -7.96
N HIS A 40 -14.97 -12.60 -8.21
CA HIS A 40 -13.96 -12.47 -7.17
C HIS A 40 -13.17 -11.17 -7.30
N ASN A 41 -13.15 -10.37 -6.23
CA ASN A 41 -12.36 -9.13 -6.17
C ASN A 41 -11.41 -9.17 -4.96
N VAL A 42 -10.13 -8.86 -5.20
CA VAL A 42 -9.11 -8.76 -4.15
C VAL A 42 -9.02 -7.33 -3.65
N ARG A 43 -9.68 -7.06 -2.50
CA ARG A 43 -9.60 -5.77 -1.80
C ARG A 43 -8.63 -5.86 -0.60
N VAL A 44 -7.43 -5.28 -0.63
CA VAL A 44 -6.79 -4.48 -1.69
C VAL A 44 -5.57 -5.23 -2.25
N ALA A 45 -5.43 -5.27 -3.57
CA ALA A 45 -4.24 -5.84 -4.22
C ALA A 45 -3.04 -4.88 -4.20
N PHE A 46 -3.30 -3.57 -4.36
CA PHE A 46 -2.38 -2.44 -4.19
C PHE A 46 -3.18 -1.26 -3.64
N GLY A 47 -2.82 -0.74 -2.48
CA GLY A 47 -3.56 0.38 -1.88
C GLY A 47 -3.01 1.77 -2.23
N GLY A 48 -1.69 1.93 -2.30
CA GLY A 48 -1.06 3.22 -2.64
C GLY A 48 -0.96 4.19 -1.46
N THR A 49 -1.10 5.48 -1.74
CA THR A 49 -0.87 6.58 -0.78
C THR A 49 -2.10 7.46 -0.71
N SER A 50 -2.57 7.74 0.50
CA SER A 50 -3.58 8.76 0.76
C SER A 50 -2.89 10.13 0.83
N TRP A 51 -2.47 10.65 -0.32
CA TRP A 51 -1.76 11.94 -0.43
C TRP A 51 -2.67 13.14 -0.12
N GLY A 52 -2.07 14.30 0.09
CA GLY A 52 -2.81 15.50 0.47
C GLY A 52 -3.60 15.30 1.77
N TRP A 53 -4.75 15.95 1.80
CA TRP A 53 -5.75 15.80 2.84
C TRP A 53 -6.80 14.73 2.48
N LEU A 54 -6.44 13.68 1.74
CA LEU A 54 -7.34 12.58 1.37
C LEU A 54 -7.68 11.58 2.49
N PRO A 55 -6.78 11.20 3.42
CA PRO A 55 -7.05 10.10 4.34
C PRO A 55 -8.19 10.42 5.31
N ALA A 56 -9.04 9.42 5.61
CA ALA A 56 -10.02 9.50 6.68
C ALA A 56 -9.36 9.80 8.04
N PRO A 57 -10.04 10.45 8.99
CA PRO A 57 -9.44 10.96 10.21
C PRO A 57 -8.81 9.91 11.13
N GLY A 58 -9.17 8.63 10.99
CA GLY A 58 -8.60 7.55 11.79
C GLY A 58 -7.32 6.93 11.24
N VAL A 59 -6.92 7.24 10.01
CA VAL A 59 -5.76 6.63 9.33
C VAL A 59 -4.70 7.67 8.95
N TYR A 60 -3.46 7.21 8.82
CA TYR A 60 -2.33 8.03 8.38
C TYR A 60 -2.15 8.01 6.86
N THR A 61 -1.07 8.62 6.37
CA THR A 61 -0.84 8.85 4.93
C THR A 61 -0.72 7.56 4.12
N SER A 62 0.05 6.58 4.59
CA SER A 62 0.21 5.31 3.87
C SER A 62 -1.13 4.59 3.76
N TYR A 63 -1.39 4.05 2.57
CA TYR A 63 -2.47 3.08 2.34
C TYR A 63 -1.89 1.76 1.80
N ASP A 64 -0.69 1.37 2.25
CA ASP A 64 -0.05 0.12 1.87
C ASP A 64 -0.93 -1.12 2.14
N TYR A 65 -1.75 -1.04 3.20
CA TYR A 65 -2.78 -2.03 3.56
C TYR A 65 -2.24 -3.42 3.94
N GLY A 66 -0.92 -3.65 3.94
CA GLY A 66 -0.38 -5.01 3.98
C GLY A 66 -0.82 -5.82 2.75
N ALA A 67 -1.00 -5.14 1.62
CA ALA A 67 -1.47 -5.71 0.37
C ALA A 67 -0.44 -6.66 -0.27
N ALA A 68 -0.81 -7.34 -1.36
CA ALA A 68 0.11 -8.22 -2.08
C ALA A 68 1.21 -7.44 -2.82
N ILE A 69 0.93 -6.19 -3.19
CA ILE A 69 1.88 -5.23 -3.75
C ILE A 69 2.02 -4.08 -2.74
N THR A 70 3.26 -3.75 -2.35
CA THR A 70 3.53 -2.67 -1.39
C THR A 70 3.19 -1.30 -1.97
N GLU A 71 3.06 -0.29 -1.11
CA GLU A 71 2.97 1.12 -1.51
C GLU A 71 4.17 1.54 -2.39
N GLY A 72 5.36 0.99 -2.12
CA GLY A 72 6.55 1.12 -2.96
C GLY A 72 6.53 0.26 -4.24
N ARG A 73 5.38 -0.26 -4.66
CA ARG A 73 5.15 -1.06 -5.88
C ARG A 73 5.97 -2.36 -5.93
N ARG A 74 6.31 -2.95 -4.78
CA ARG A 74 7.04 -4.23 -4.73
C ARG A 74 6.08 -5.40 -4.52
N PRO A 75 6.22 -6.52 -5.23
CA PRO A 75 5.50 -7.74 -4.89
C PRO A 75 5.95 -8.25 -3.52
N THR A 76 5.05 -8.94 -2.83
CA THR A 76 5.30 -9.54 -1.52
C THR A 76 4.98 -11.04 -1.57
N PRO A 77 5.42 -11.86 -0.59
CA PRO A 77 5.12 -13.29 -0.58
C PRO A 77 3.62 -13.61 -0.63
N LYS A 78 2.77 -12.72 -0.12
CA LYS A 78 1.30 -12.83 -0.21
C LYS A 78 0.79 -12.97 -1.65
N LEU A 79 1.51 -12.41 -2.62
CA LEU A 79 1.16 -12.47 -4.04
C LEU A 79 1.10 -13.92 -4.55
N ALA A 80 1.83 -14.86 -3.95
CA ALA A 80 1.86 -16.25 -4.41
C ALA A 80 0.46 -16.86 -4.40
N ALA A 81 -0.29 -16.69 -3.32
CA ALA A 81 -1.66 -17.19 -3.21
C ALA A 81 -2.60 -16.58 -4.28
N LEU A 82 -2.44 -15.29 -4.58
CA LEU A 82 -3.27 -14.60 -5.58
C LEU A 82 -2.92 -15.02 -7.01
N GLN A 83 -1.62 -15.06 -7.32
CA GLN A 83 -1.11 -15.42 -8.65
C GLN A 83 -1.45 -16.87 -8.99
N GLN A 84 -1.26 -17.79 -8.04
CA GLN A 84 -1.58 -19.20 -8.21
C GLN A 84 -3.07 -19.40 -8.48
N LEU A 85 -3.96 -18.81 -7.67
CA LEU A 85 -5.39 -18.93 -7.89
C LEU A 85 -5.83 -18.25 -9.19
N GLY A 86 -5.30 -17.06 -9.49
CA GLY A 86 -5.63 -16.33 -10.71
C GLY A 86 -5.22 -17.08 -11.99
N HIS A 87 -4.03 -17.69 -12.00
CA HIS A 87 -3.60 -18.54 -13.12
C HIS A 87 -4.40 -19.83 -13.22
N LEU A 88 -4.75 -20.43 -12.08
CA LEU A 88 -5.53 -21.65 -12.02
C LEU A 88 -6.92 -21.43 -12.64
N LEU A 89 -7.67 -20.43 -12.15
CA LEU A 89 -9.01 -20.12 -12.65
C LEU A 89 -9.01 -19.67 -14.11
N ARG A 90 -7.93 -19.07 -14.59
CA ARG A 90 -7.82 -18.63 -15.99
C ARG A 90 -7.57 -19.79 -16.96
N THR A 91 -6.86 -20.82 -16.53
CA THR A 91 -6.34 -21.86 -17.43
C THR A 91 -6.98 -23.23 -17.22
N VAL A 92 -7.75 -23.41 -16.14
CA VAL A 92 -8.43 -24.67 -15.80
C VAL A 92 -9.95 -24.45 -15.79
N PRO A 93 -10.62 -24.66 -16.94
CA PRO A 93 -12.05 -24.36 -17.10
C PRO A 93 -12.97 -25.24 -16.23
N ASP A 94 -12.52 -26.43 -15.81
CA ASP A 94 -13.24 -27.29 -14.88
C ASP A 94 -13.65 -26.60 -13.57
N LEU A 95 -12.91 -25.56 -13.16
CA LEU A 95 -13.21 -24.81 -11.94
C LEU A 95 -14.30 -23.74 -12.12
N ALA A 96 -14.76 -23.49 -13.35
CA ALA A 96 -15.81 -22.51 -13.62
C ALA A 96 -17.20 -22.98 -13.17
N ARG A 97 -17.36 -24.29 -12.96
CA ARG A 97 -18.61 -24.90 -12.48
C ARG A 97 -18.30 -25.97 -11.44
N LEU A 98 -18.53 -25.64 -10.17
CA LEU A 98 -18.29 -26.52 -9.04
C LEU A 98 -19.55 -26.60 -8.18
N ASP A 99 -20.12 -27.80 -8.10
CA ASP A 99 -21.28 -28.10 -7.26
C ASP A 99 -20.80 -28.84 -6.00
N PRO A 100 -21.42 -28.62 -4.81
CA PRO A 100 -21.13 -29.42 -3.62
C PRO A 100 -21.31 -30.92 -3.90
N ALA A 101 -20.26 -31.70 -3.63
CA ALA A 101 -20.25 -33.14 -3.77
C ALA A 101 -20.55 -33.83 -2.44
N LYS A 102 -20.56 -35.17 -2.45
CA LYS A 102 -20.78 -35.98 -1.24
C LYS A 102 -19.80 -35.58 -0.14
N GLU A 103 -20.28 -35.44 1.10
CA GLU A 103 -19.43 -35.08 2.24
C GLU A 103 -18.23 -36.03 2.38
N VAL A 104 -17.05 -35.44 2.56
CA VAL A 104 -15.78 -36.13 2.78
C VAL A 104 -15.16 -35.56 4.05
N ARG A 105 -14.57 -36.42 4.88
CA ARG A 105 -13.90 -36.02 6.12
C ARG A 105 -12.46 -36.50 6.10
N ALA A 106 -11.57 -35.65 6.61
CA ALA A 106 -10.20 -36.05 6.92
C ALA A 106 -10.17 -36.95 8.16
N GLU A 107 -9.13 -37.78 8.28
CA GLU A 107 -8.92 -38.64 9.47
C GLU A 107 -8.66 -37.80 10.72
N ASP A 108 -7.88 -36.72 10.58
CA ASP A 108 -7.70 -35.73 11.64
C ASP A 108 -8.78 -34.66 11.51
N GLY A 109 -9.70 -34.63 12.48
CA GLY A 109 -10.84 -33.70 12.52
C GLY A 109 -10.45 -32.22 12.64
N ARG A 110 -9.17 -31.88 12.85
CA ARG A 110 -8.67 -30.50 12.75
C ARG A 110 -8.64 -29.98 11.32
N LEU A 111 -8.60 -30.87 10.32
CA LEU A 111 -8.73 -30.52 8.91
C LEU A 111 -10.20 -30.51 8.49
N LYS A 112 -10.68 -29.34 8.09
CA LYS A 112 -11.99 -29.21 7.44
C LYS A 112 -11.81 -29.48 5.95
N VAL A 113 -12.71 -30.26 5.37
CA VAL A 113 -12.70 -30.59 3.94
C VAL A 113 -13.99 -30.10 3.30
N ARG A 114 -13.88 -29.26 2.28
CA ARG A 114 -14.99 -28.93 1.37
C ARG A 114 -14.77 -29.68 0.07
N HIS A 115 -15.74 -30.52 -0.29
CA HIS A 115 -15.67 -31.38 -1.46
C HIS A 115 -16.68 -30.92 -2.51
N LEU A 116 -16.17 -30.67 -3.72
CA LEU A 116 -16.92 -30.15 -4.86
C LEU A 116 -16.65 -31.02 -6.07
N ALA A 117 -17.58 -31.03 -7.02
CA ALA A 117 -17.41 -31.70 -8.30
C ALA A 117 -17.84 -30.77 -9.44
N ASN A 118 -17.13 -30.86 -10.56
CA ASN A 118 -17.67 -30.38 -11.82
C ASN A 118 -18.63 -31.45 -12.36
N PRO A 119 -19.94 -31.18 -12.48
CA PRO A 119 -20.92 -32.16 -12.91
C PRO A 119 -20.79 -32.55 -14.39
N ASP A 120 -20.15 -31.70 -15.21
CA ASP A 120 -20.01 -31.90 -16.65
C ASP A 120 -18.79 -32.78 -16.98
N THR A 121 -17.68 -32.60 -16.25
CA THR A 121 -16.41 -33.32 -16.50
C THR A 121 -16.13 -34.44 -15.50
N GLY A 122 -16.79 -34.41 -14.35
CA GLY A 122 -16.56 -35.34 -13.25
C GLY A 122 -15.30 -35.04 -12.43
N ALA A 123 -14.58 -33.94 -12.71
CA ALA A 123 -13.44 -33.51 -11.90
C ALA A 123 -13.88 -33.25 -10.45
N GLN A 124 -13.12 -33.75 -9.48
CA GLN A 124 -13.37 -33.53 -8.05
C GLN A 124 -12.36 -32.54 -7.50
N VAL A 125 -12.82 -31.65 -6.62
CA VAL A 125 -12.02 -30.61 -5.96
C VAL A 125 -12.20 -30.71 -4.46
N TYR A 126 -11.08 -30.74 -3.74
CA TYR A 126 -11.02 -30.79 -2.28
C TYR A 126 -10.30 -29.57 -1.76
N VAL A 127 -11.00 -28.72 -1.00
CA VAL A 127 -10.39 -27.61 -0.26
C VAL A 127 -10.21 -28.04 1.18
N LEU A 128 -8.96 -28.32 1.56
CA LEU A 128 -8.56 -28.66 2.91
C LEU A 128 -8.17 -27.40 3.66
N HIS A 129 -8.67 -27.22 4.87
CA HIS A 129 -8.47 -26.02 5.66
C HIS A 129 -8.02 -26.36 7.09
N ASN A 130 -6.89 -25.78 7.51
CA ASN A 130 -6.33 -25.96 8.85
C ASN A 130 -6.41 -24.63 9.63
N ASP A 131 -7.24 -24.59 10.67
CA ASP A 131 -7.35 -23.43 11.56
C ASP A 131 -6.35 -23.47 12.74
N SER A 132 -5.70 -24.60 12.95
CA SER A 132 -4.83 -24.81 14.10
C SER A 132 -3.47 -24.14 13.95
N ALA A 133 -2.78 -23.94 15.06
CA ALA A 133 -1.44 -23.34 15.11
C ALA A 133 -0.32 -24.30 14.69
N GLU A 134 -0.63 -25.57 14.41
CA GLU A 134 0.33 -26.60 14.04
C GLU A 134 -0.01 -27.16 12.65
N PRO A 135 0.98 -27.67 11.89
CA PRO A 135 0.71 -28.47 10.71
C PRO A 135 -0.14 -29.70 11.04
N VAL A 136 -1.04 -30.07 10.14
CA VAL A 136 -1.88 -31.27 10.30
C VAL A 136 -1.72 -32.17 9.08
N GLY A 137 -1.40 -33.44 9.34
CA GLY A 137 -1.33 -34.49 8.33
C GLY A 137 -2.60 -35.34 8.31
N SER A 138 -3.00 -35.82 7.13
CA SER A 138 -4.04 -36.82 6.95
C SER A 138 -3.82 -37.58 5.64
N MET A 139 -4.52 -38.68 5.40
CA MET A 139 -4.58 -39.32 4.08
C MET A 139 -5.46 -38.51 3.11
N LEU A 140 -5.23 -38.66 1.80
CA LEU A 140 -6.00 -37.97 0.77
C LEU A 140 -7.51 -38.30 0.89
N PRO A 141 -8.32 -37.35 1.37
CA PRO A 141 -9.62 -37.71 1.94
C PRO A 141 -10.63 -38.05 0.84
N GLY A 142 -11.38 -39.13 1.04
CA GLY A 142 -12.49 -39.52 0.17
C GLY A 142 -12.12 -40.09 -1.21
N THR A 143 -10.83 -40.31 -1.48
CA THR A 143 -10.34 -40.81 -2.78
C THR A 143 -10.05 -42.31 -2.79
N GLY A 144 -9.90 -42.94 -1.61
CA GLY A 144 -9.44 -44.34 -1.50
C GLY A 144 -7.97 -44.53 -1.90
N ILE A 145 -7.19 -43.44 -1.97
CA ILE A 145 -5.78 -43.44 -2.32
C ILE A 145 -4.97 -43.20 -1.05
N ASP A 146 -4.11 -44.17 -0.71
CA ASP A 146 -3.28 -44.14 0.49
C ASP A 146 -2.04 -43.24 0.30
N VAL A 147 -2.27 -41.94 0.10
CA VAL A 147 -1.22 -40.92 -0.02
C VAL A 147 -1.39 -39.84 1.07
N PRO A 148 -0.35 -39.55 1.87
CA PRO A 148 -0.42 -38.53 2.91
C PRO A 148 -0.41 -37.12 2.32
N VAL A 149 -1.19 -36.23 2.94
CA VAL A 149 -1.18 -34.79 2.71
C VAL A 149 -1.00 -34.05 4.04
N THR A 150 -0.16 -33.02 4.01
CA THR A 150 0.02 -32.09 5.13
C THR A 150 -0.50 -30.72 4.72
N VAL A 151 -1.24 -30.08 5.62
CA VAL A 151 -1.64 -28.67 5.51
C VAL A 151 -0.96 -27.90 6.63
N GLY A 152 -0.21 -26.86 6.26
CA GLY A 152 0.51 -26.00 7.20
C GLY A 152 -0.41 -25.37 8.26
N ALA A 153 0.19 -24.91 9.35
CA ALA A 153 -0.51 -24.17 10.40
C ALA A 153 -1.24 -22.95 9.80
N ARG A 154 -2.51 -22.77 10.16
CA ARG A 154 -3.35 -21.65 9.69
C ARG A 154 -3.32 -21.47 8.17
N ASP A 155 -3.33 -22.57 7.41
CA ASP A 155 -3.23 -22.58 5.95
C ASP A 155 -4.32 -23.46 5.29
N ALA A 156 -4.41 -23.44 3.95
CA ALA A 156 -5.35 -24.25 3.17
C ALA A 156 -4.72 -24.85 1.91
N LYS A 157 -5.22 -25.99 1.44
CA LYS A 157 -4.73 -26.64 0.22
C LYS A 157 -5.90 -26.97 -0.70
N LEU A 158 -5.75 -26.71 -1.99
CA LEU A 158 -6.67 -27.18 -3.03
C LEU A 158 -6.05 -28.40 -3.70
N LEU A 159 -6.77 -29.51 -3.67
CA LEU A 159 -6.40 -30.77 -4.31
C LEU A 159 -7.47 -31.13 -5.33
N THR A 160 -7.08 -31.89 -6.36
CA THR A 160 -7.99 -32.29 -7.44
C THR A 160 -7.77 -33.74 -7.86
N THR A 161 -8.85 -34.40 -8.28
CA THR A 161 -8.81 -35.69 -8.96
C THR A 161 -9.70 -35.64 -10.21
N GLY A 162 -9.40 -36.47 -11.20
CA GLY A 162 -10.14 -36.53 -12.46
C GLY A 162 -10.05 -35.26 -13.31
N LEU A 163 -9.07 -34.38 -13.04
CA LEU A 163 -8.89 -33.13 -13.79
C LEU A 163 -8.25 -33.40 -15.15
N GLU A 164 -8.81 -32.84 -16.21
CA GLU A 164 -8.21 -32.95 -17.55
C GLU A 164 -7.02 -31.99 -17.68
N LEU A 165 -5.85 -32.55 -18.00
CA LEU A 165 -4.58 -31.85 -18.20
C LEU A 165 -4.18 -31.96 -19.68
N GLY A 166 -4.84 -31.15 -20.52
CA GLY A 166 -4.63 -31.23 -21.97
C GLY A 166 -5.22 -32.54 -22.48
N ARG A 167 -4.37 -33.47 -22.93
CA ARG A 167 -4.79 -34.80 -23.42
C ARG A 167 -4.63 -35.94 -22.42
N ARG A 168 -4.23 -35.64 -21.18
CA ARG A 168 -4.04 -36.63 -20.11
C ARG A 168 -4.93 -36.30 -18.94
N LYS A 169 -5.24 -37.28 -18.10
CA LYS A 169 -6.11 -37.10 -16.94
C LYS A 169 -5.32 -37.23 -15.63
N LEU A 170 -5.57 -36.32 -14.70
CA LEU A 170 -4.99 -36.34 -13.37
C LEU A 170 -5.73 -37.36 -12.50
N ALA A 171 -5.07 -38.43 -12.10
CA ALA A 171 -5.62 -39.39 -11.14
C ALA A 171 -5.74 -38.74 -9.75
N TYR A 172 -4.66 -38.15 -9.25
CA TYR A 172 -4.65 -37.39 -8.00
C TYR A 172 -3.43 -36.47 -7.88
N THR A 173 -3.50 -35.53 -6.94
CA THR A 173 -2.37 -34.68 -6.53
C THR A 173 -2.39 -34.39 -5.04
N THR A 174 -1.21 -34.28 -4.42
CA THR A 174 -1.01 -33.68 -3.10
C THR A 174 -0.52 -32.23 -3.17
N ALA A 175 -0.14 -31.75 -4.36
CA ALA A 175 0.22 -30.37 -4.65
C ALA A 175 -0.97 -29.62 -5.30
N GLN A 176 -1.02 -28.31 -5.13
CA GLN A 176 -2.08 -27.49 -5.70
C GLN A 176 -1.83 -27.29 -7.22
N PRO A 177 -2.76 -27.67 -8.10
CA PRO A 177 -2.69 -27.26 -9.51
C PRO A 177 -2.64 -25.74 -9.61
N MET A 178 -1.78 -25.20 -10.47
CA MET A 178 -1.65 -23.76 -10.67
C MET A 178 -1.99 -23.33 -12.10
N LEU A 179 -1.66 -24.13 -13.11
CA LEU A 179 -2.11 -23.90 -14.48
C LEU A 179 -2.05 -25.17 -15.31
N ASN A 180 -2.81 -25.19 -16.40
CA ASN A 180 -2.75 -26.19 -17.46
C ASN A 180 -2.92 -25.51 -18.83
N MET A 181 -2.02 -25.73 -19.78
CA MET A 181 -2.04 -25.05 -21.08
C MET A 181 -1.33 -25.85 -22.17
N THR A 182 -1.72 -25.65 -23.43
CA THR A 182 -1.04 -26.25 -24.59
C THR A 182 -0.19 -25.21 -25.30
N VAL A 183 1.14 -25.32 -25.20
CA VAL A 183 2.08 -24.42 -25.88
C VAL A 183 2.74 -25.12 -27.06
N GLY A 184 2.46 -24.62 -28.27
CA GLY A 184 3.09 -25.12 -29.51
C GLY A 184 2.72 -26.57 -29.87
N ARG A 185 3.49 -27.55 -29.38
CA ARG A 185 3.28 -29.00 -29.63
C ARG A 185 3.16 -29.83 -28.35
N GLN A 186 3.14 -29.18 -27.19
CA GLN A 186 3.19 -29.85 -25.90
C GLN A 186 2.14 -29.28 -24.95
N ASP A 187 1.64 -30.16 -24.10
CA ASP A 187 0.80 -29.78 -22.97
C ASP A 187 1.72 -29.48 -21.76
N ILE A 188 1.38 -28.47 -20.96
CA ILE A 188 2.15 -28.05 -19.79
C ILE A 188 1.18 -27.96 -18.61
N ALA A 189 1.48 -28.69 -17.54
CA ALA A 189 0.75 -28.61 -16.28
C ALA A 189 1.71 -28.26 -15.14
N LEU A 190 1.32 -27.31 -14.30
CA LEU A 190 2.12 -26.82 -13.18
C LEU A 190 1.43 -27.08 -11.86
N PHE A 191 2.18 -27.63 -10.92
CA PHE A 191 1.76 -27.88 -9.55
C PHE A 191 2.62 -27.10 -8.58
N THR A 192 1.98 -26.57 -7.54
CA THR A 192 2.62 -25.74 -6.52
C THR A 192 2.36 -26.23 -5.11
N GLY A 193 3.28 -25.90 -4.20
CA GLY A 193 3.14 -26.16 -2.79
C GLY A 193 4.10 -25.31 -1.97
N ARG A 194 4.29 -25.67 -0.70
CA ARG A 194 5.17 -24.92 0.19
C ARG A 194 6.58 -25.45 0.07
N SER A 195 7.56 -24.60 0.33
CA SER A 195 8.97 -25.01 0.39
C SER A 195 9.13 -26.09 1.46
N GLY A 196 9.81 -27.19 1.11
CA GLY A 196 10.00 -28.36 1.97
C GLY A 196 8.86 -29.38 1.95
N GLU A 197 7.74 -29.13 1.24
CA GLU A 197 6.74 -30.16 0.97
C GLU A 197 7.20 -31.10 -0.15
N THR A 198 6.73 -32.34 -0.13
CA THR A 198 6.89 -33.27 -1.26
C THR A 198 5.58 -33.35 -2.04
N ALA A 199 5.62 -32.91 -3.30
CA ALA A 199 4.53 -33.10 -4.24
C ALA A 199 4.46 -34.56 -4.70
N GLN A 200 3.26 -35.12 -4.71
CA GLN A 200 2.94 -36.40 -5.34
C GLN A 200 1.81 -36.16 -6.33
N VAL A 201 2.05 -36.44 -7.61
CA VAL A 201 1.11 -36.24 -8.70
C VAL A 201 1.03 -37.53 -9.49
N ALA A 202 -0.17 -38.03 -9.75
CA ALA A 202 -0.35 -39.19 -10.60
C ALA A 202 -1.25 -38.90 -11.80
N LEU A 203 -0.82 -39.33 -12.97
CA LEU A 203 -1.61 -39.30 -14.19
C LEU A 203 -2.19 -40.69 -14.46
N ASP A 204 -3.45 -40.76 -14.88
CA ASP A 204 -4.00 -41.98 -15.45
C ASP A 204 -3.33 -42.21 -16.82
N CYS A 205 -2.73 -43.39 -16.98
CA CYS A 205 -1.97 -43.82 -18.14
C CYS A 205 -2.19 -45.33 -18.34
N ASP A 206 -3.06 -45.75 -19.25
CA ASP A 206 -3.31 -47.16 -19.55
C ASP A 206 -2.05 -47.85 -20.11
N SER A 207 -1.29 -47.09 -20.91
CA SER A 207 0.02 -47.49 -21.45
C SER A 207 1.15 -46.70 -20.79
N GLU A 208 2.22 -47.38 -20.40
CA GLU A 208 3.40 -46.75 -19.78
C GLU A 208 4.03 -45.72 -20.72
N PRO A 209 4.10 -44.43 -20.33
CA PRO A 209 4.77 -43.42 -21.12
C PRO A 209 6.28 -43.41 -20.85
N VAL A 210 7.06 -42.94 -21.83
CA VAL A 210 8.47 -42.60 -21.62
C VAL A 210 8.52 -41.35 -20.74
N THR A 211 9.08 -41.49 -19.54
CA THR A 211 9.18 -40.39 -18.57
C THR A 211 10.65 -40.07 -18.31
N SER A 212 10.99 -38.78 -18.33
CA SER A 212 12.34 -38.28 -18.09
C SER A 212 12.32 -37.11 -17.12
N ARG A 213 13.09 -37.17 -16.04
CA ARG A 213 13.43 -35.98 -15.24
C ARG A 213 14.38 -35.09 -16.03
N LEU A 214 14.12 -33.78 -16.04
CA LEU A 214 15.00 -32.79 -16.67
C LEU A 214 15.82 -32.02 -15.63
N ASP A 215 15.46 -32.17 -14.36
CA ASP A 215 16.16 -31.68 -13.18
C ASP A 215 16.51 -32.87 -12.26
N GLU A 216 17.38 -32.67 -11.26
CA GLU A 216 17.89 -33.78 -10.42
C GLU A 216 16.84 -34.35 -9.45
N GLU A 217 15.97 -33.48 -8.95
CA GLU A 217 15.05 -33.75 -7.84
C GLU A 217 13.89 -34.70 -8.14
N PRO A 218 13.23 -34.65 -9.32
CA PRO A 218 12.07 -35.50 -9.59
C PRO A 218 12.39 -37.00 -9.64
N GLY A 219 11.50 -37.80 -9.06
CA GLY A 219 11.41 -39.25 -9.25
C GLY A 219 10.05 -39.66 -9.81
N TRP A 220 9.98 -40.83 -10.44
CA TRP A 220 8.70 -41.37 -10.93
C TRP A 220 8.64 -42.90 -10.86
N SER A 221 7.43 -43.43 -10.86
CA SER A 221 7.14 -44.86 -11.01
C SER A 221 5.87 -45.04 -11.84
N TYR A 222 5.77 -46.15 -12.55
CA TYR A 222 4.56 -46.56 -13.24
C TYR A 222 4.01 -47.83 -12.61
N ASP A 223 2.76 -47.79 -12.15
CA ASP A 223 2.07 -48.96 -11.58
C ASP A 223 0.57 -48.87 -11.84
N ARG A 224 -0.06 -50.02 -12.14
CA ARG A 224 -1.53 -50.17 -12.29
C ARG A 224 -2.19 -49.09 -13.17
N GLY A 225 -1.59 -48.80 -14.33
CA GLY A 225 -2.15 -47.83 -15.26
C GLY A 225 -1.99 -46.38 -14.78
N ARG A 226 -0.99 -46.09 -13.94
CA ARG A 226 -0.73 -44.73 -13.43
C ARG A 226 0.75 -44.40 -13.44
N LEU A 227 1.07 -43.22 -13.97
CA LEU A 227 2.38 -42.60 -13.79
C LEU A 227 2.37 -41.74 -12.54
N ASN A 228 3.11 -42.14 -11.50
CA ASN A 228 3.27 -41.39 -10.25
C ASN A 228 4.59 -40.61 -10.30
N VAL A 229 4.53 -39.31 -10.04
CA VAL A 229 5.67 -38.39 -10.00
C VAL A 229 5.78 -37.81 -8.59
N VAL A 230 6.99 -37.82 -8.05
CA VAL A 230 7.30 -37.33 -6.69
C VAL A 230 8.41 -36.29 -6.77
N VAL A 231 8.18 -35.11 -6.18
CA VAL A 231 9.13 -33.99 -6.25
C VAL A 231 9.22 -33.23 -4.91
N PRO A 232 10.40 -33.06 -4.31
CA PRO A 232 10.58 -32.14 -3.19
C PRO A 232 10.50 -30.68 -3.69
N LEU A 233 9.60 -29.89 -3.11
CA LEU A 233 9.35 -28.51 -3.54
C LEU A 233 10.32 -27.52 -2.88
N GLY A 234 10.86 -26.60 -3.68
CA GLY A 234 11.78 -25.55 -3.24
C GLY A 234 13.27 -25.94 -3.31
N VAL A 235 13.58 -27.23 -3.49
CA VAL A 235 14.96 -27.67 -3.77
C VAL A 235 15.24 -27.48 -5.26
N GLY A 236 16.31 -26.77 -5.61
CA GLY A 236 16.67 -26.51 -7.01
C GLY A 236 15.76 -25.52 -7.77
N GLY A 237 14.71 -24.99 -7.13
CA GLY A 237 13.76 -24.05 -7.73
C GLY A 237 12.67 -24.76 -8.55
N LEU A 238 12.63 -24.52 -9.87
CA LEU A 238 11.65 -25.13 -10.77
C LEU A 238 12.11 -26.53 -11.18
N SER A 239 11.29 -27.55 -10.92
CA SER A 239 11.51 -28.93 -11.35
C SER A 239 10.63 -29.28 -12.56
N ARG A 240 11.21 -29.97 -13.54
CA ARG A 240 10.56 -30.36 -14.81
C ARG A 240 10.63 -31.87 -15.03
N VAL A 241 9.50 -32.45 -15.43
CA VAL A 241 9.40 -33.84 -15.89
C VAL A 241 8.76 -33.87 -17.27
N LEU A 242 9.42 -34.51 -18.23
CA LEU A 242 8.91 -34.72 -19.58
C LEU A 242 8.26 -36.10 -19.68
N VAL A 243 7.04 -36.15 -20.23
CA VAL A 243 6.25 -37.37 -20.43
C VAL A 243 5.89 -37.48 -21.91
N GLU A 244 6.32 -38.56 -22.55
CA GLU A 244 6.18 -38.81 -23.99
C GLU A 244 5.52 -40.16 -24.26
N GLY A 245 4.63 -40.23 -25.27
CA GLY A 245 3.93 -41.46 -25.63
C GLY A 245 2.93 -41.94 -24.56
N GLY A 246 2.75 -43.26 -24.46
CA GLY A 246 1.64 -43.85 -23.69
C GLY A 246 0.31 -43.57 -24.38
N ASP A 247 -0.65 -43.01 -23.67
CA ASP A 247 -2.01 -42.75 -24.20
C ASP A 247 -2.10 -41.49 -25.08
N SER A 248 -1.01 -40.73 -25.25
CA SER A 248 -1.01 -39.52 -26.06
C SER A 248 0.30 -39.32 -26.82
N GLU A 249 0.17 -39.04 -28.12
CA GLU A 249 1.26 -38.61 -29.00
C GLU A 249 1.72 -37.17 -28.72
N THR A 250 0.99 -36.41 -27.91
CA THR A 250 1.42 -35.06 -27.50
C THR A 250 2.28 -35.17 -26.24
N PRO A 251 3.54 -34.70 -26.28
CA PRO A 251 4.38 -34.61 -25.09
C PRO A 251 3.75 -33.71 -24.03
N MET A 252 3.95 -34.06 -22.76
CA MET A 252 3.57 -33.23 -21.62
C MET A 252 4.79 -32.87 -20.80
N VAL A 253 4.90 -31.60 -20.40
CA VAL A 253 5.86 -31.14 -19.40
C VAL A 253 5.11 -30.88 -18.09
N LEU A 254 5.45 -31.65 -17.06
CA LEU A 254 5.01 -31.39 -15.69
C LEU A 254 6.01 -30.47 -15.02
N LEU A 255 5.50 -29.39 -14.44
CA LEU A 255 6.27 -28.39 -13.71
C LEU A 255 5.90 -28.42 -12.23
N PHE A 256 6.90 -28.26 -11.36
CA PHE A 256 6.72 -28.26 -9.91
C PHE A 256 7.51 -27.10 -9.29
N ALA A 257 6.82 -26.31 -8.47
CA ALA A 257 7.39 -25.10 -7.87
C ALA A 257 6.91 -24.92 -6.42
N ASP A 258 7.76 -24.36 -5.56
CA ASP A 258 7.29 -23.79 -4.30
C ASP A 258 6.68 -22.39 -4.53
N ASP A 259 6.09 -21.81 -3.49
CA ASP A 259 5.45 -20.48 -3.57
C ASP A 259 6.40 -19.40 -4.10
N ALA A 260 7.70 -19.43 -3.73
CA ALA A 260 8.68 -18.46 -4.20
C ALA A 260 8.99 -18.62 -5.69
N THR A 261 9.22 -19.86 -6.14
CA THR A 261 9.48 -20.18 -7.54
C THR A 261 8.26 -19.89 -8.43
N ALA A 262 7.07 -20.19 -7.93
CA ALA A 262 5.80 -19.97 -8.65
C ALA A 262 5.58 -18.50 -9.04
N LEU A 263 6.06 -17.55 -8.24
CA LEU A 263 5.97 -16.12 -8.54
C LEU A 263 6.72 -15.71 -9.81
N HIS A 264 7.66 -16.53 -10.29
CA HIS A 264 8.46 -16.28 -11.49
C HIS A 264 7.90 -16.95 -12.76
N LEU A 265 6.72 -17.59 -12.69
CA LEU A 265 6.06 -18.25 -13.81
C LEU A 265 4.89 -17.42 -14.36
N TRP A 266 5.01 -17.04 -15.63
CA TRP A 266 4.11 -16.10 -16.30
C TRP A 266 3.50 -16.70 -17.58
N PRO A 267 2.29 -17.29 -17.48
CA PRO A 267 1.51 -17.67 -18.65
C PRO A 267 0.96 -16.42 -19.37
N TYR A 268 1.08 -16.36 -20.71
CA TYR A 268 0.65 -15.23 -21.53
C TYR A 268 -0.06 -15.71 -22.81
N GLU A 269 -1.19 -15.10 -23.16
CA GLU A 269 -1.91 -15.41 -24.40
C GLU A 269 -1.50 -14.44 -25.51
N THR A 270 -1.24 -14.98 -26.71
CA THR A 270 -0.96 -14.18 -27.91
C THR A 270 -1.89 -14.60 -29.05
N PRO A 271 -2.07 -13.76 -30.09
CA PRO A 271 -2.88 -14.15 -31.25
C PRO A 271 -2.40 -15.43 -31.96
N SER A 272 -1.13 -15.83 -31.79
CA SER A 272 -0.57 -17.06 -32.39
C SER A 272 -0.56 -18.25 -31.42
N GLY A 273 -1.14 -18.10 -30.24
CA GLY A 273 -1.22 -19.12 -29.21
C GLY A 273 -0.53 -18.71 -27.89
N PRO A 274 -0.65 -19.57 -26.87
CA PRO A 274 -0.14 -19.28 -25.55
C PRO A 274 1.37 -19.44 -25.43
N LEU A 275 1.94 -18.79 -24.43
CA LEU A 275 3.35 -18.80 -24.07
C LEU A 275 3.49 -18.91 -22.55
N LEU A 276 4.55 -19.57 -22.07
CA LEU A 276 4.91 -19.57 -20.65
C LEU A 276 6.34 -19.07 -20.52
N ALA A 277 6.56 -18.08 -19.66
CA ALA A 277 7.90 -17.61 -19.30
C ALA A 277 8.21 -17.93 -17.83
N HIS A 278 9.42 -18.41 -17.57
CA HIS A 278 9.96 -18.61 -16.24
C HIS A 278 11.23 -17.77 -16.04
N GLY A 279 11.36 -17.13 -14.88
CA GLY A 279 12.54 -16.38 -14.49
C GLY A 279 12.30 -14.91 -14.10
N PRO A 280 11.66 -14.08 -14.93
CA PRO A 280 11.53 -12.65 -14.62
C PRO A 280 10.68 -12.41 -13.38
N ALA A 281 11.01 -11.33 -12.66
CA ALA A 281 10.24 -10.90 -11.49
C ALA A 281 8.83 -10.42 -11.89
N LEU A 282 8.69 -9.90 -13.11
CA LEU A 282 7.40 -9.56 -13.72
C LEU A 282 7.49 -9.66 -15.24
N LEU A 283 6.52 -10.32 -15.88
CA LEU A 283 6.30 -10.22 -17.33
C LEU A 283 5.15 -9.26 -17.61
N ARG A 284 5.42 -8.16 -18.33
CA ARG A 284 4.42 -7.12 -18.62
C ARG A 284 3.71 -7.36 -19.94
N SER A 285 4.46 -7.67 -20.99
CA SER A 285 3.88 -7.89 -22.31
C SER A 285 4.71 -8.82 -23.17
N VAL A 286 4.04 -9.45 -24.12
CA VAL A 286 4.64 -10.29 -25.15
C VAL A 286 4.06 -9.90 -26.50
N ALA A 287 4.92 -9.65 -27.47
CA ALA A 287 4.53 -9.48 -28.87
C ALA A 287 5.30 -10.47 -29.75
N LEU A 288 4.59 -11.20 -30.60
CA LEU A 288 5.21 -12.10 -31.58
C LEU A 288 5.34 -11.39 -32.92
N ARG A 289 6.55 -11.35 -33.48
CA ARG A 289 6.83 -10.76 -34.79
C ARG A 289 7.75 -11.67 -35.59
N GLY A 290 7.25 -12.20 -36.70
CA GLY A 290 7.96 -13.23 -37.47
C GLY A 290 8.29 -14.43 -36.58
N SER A 291 9.55 -14.82 -36.53
CA SER A 291 10.05 -15.92 -35.68
C SER A 291 10.56 -15.47 -34.30
N THR A 292 10.25 -14.25 -33.87
CA THR A 292 10.79 -13.67 -32.61
C THR A 292 9.69 -13.34 -31.62
N ALA A 293 9.88 -13.75 -30.36
CA ALA A 293 9.09 -13.29 -29.23
C ALA A 293 9.74 -12.06 -28.57
N HIS A 294 9.02 -10.96 -28.51
CA HIS A 294 9.44 -9.72 -27.85
C HIS A 294 8.81 -9.63 -26.47
N LEU A 295 9.61 -9.91 -25.44
CA LEU A 295 9.18 -9.89 -24.04
C LEU A 295 9.62 -8.56 -23.41
N VAL A 296 8.71 -7.95 -22.66
CA VAL A 296 8.96 -6.75 -21.85
C VAL A 296 8.57 -7.05 -20.41
N GLY A 297 9.43 -6.71 -19.47
CA GLY A 297 9.21 -7.01 -18.07
C GLY A 297 10.29 -6.47 -17.14
N ASP A 298 10.24 -6.94 -15.90
CA ASP A 298 11.13 -6.52 -14.83
C ASP A 298 11.97 -7.69 -14.33
N ASP A 299 13.23 -7.40 -14.04
CA ASP A 299 14.16 -8.36 -13.46
C ASP A 299 14.91 -7.77 -12.26
N VAL A 300 15.33 -8.66 -11.37
CA VAL A 300 16.04 -8.34 -10.11
C VAL A 300 17.46 -8.90 -10.11
N GLY A 301 17.99 -9.29 -11.28
CA GLY A 301 19.28 -9.98 -11.39
C GLY A 301 19.23 -11.47 -11.00
N GLY A 302 20.36 -12.17 -11.15
CA GLY A 302 20.58 -13.52 -10.65
C GLY A 302 19.79 -14.69 -11.26
N MET A 303 18.75 -14.44 -12.06
CA MET A 303 17.87 -15.47 -12.63
C MET A 303 18.02 -15.59 -14.16
N GLY A 304 17.91 -16.81 -14.69
CA GLY A 304 17.84 -17.06 -16.13
C GLY A 304 16.45 -16.76 -16.69
N LEU A 305 16.30 -16.84 -18.02
CA LEU A 305 15.02 -16.76 -18.72
C LEU A 305 14.76 -18.06 -19.48
N GLU A 306 13.62 -18.69 -19.24
CA GLU A 306 13.15 -19.85 -20.00
C GLU A 306 11.76 -19.57 -20.56
N VAL A 307 11.55 -19.85 -21.84
CA VAL A 307 10.31 -19.52 -22.54
C VAL A 307 9.82 -20.68 -23.38
N TRP A 308 8.63 -21.19 -23.09
CA TRP A 308 7.88 -22.08 -23.97
C TRP A 308 7.08 -21.23 -24.94
N VAL A 309 7.34 -21.36 -26.23
CA VAL A 309 6.80 -20.48 -27.28
C VAL A 309 5.88 -21.23 -28.25
N PRO A 310 4.93 -20.53 -28.91
CA PRO A 310 4.17 -21.09 -30.02
C PRO A 310 5.06 -21.56 -31.19
N ARG A 311 4.48 -22.37 -32.08
CA ARG A 311 5.18 -22.88 -33.26
C ARG A 311 5.71 -21.74 -34.14
N GLY A 312 6.92 -21.92 -34.69
CA GLY A 312 7.53 -20.96 -35.61
C GLY A 312 8.38 -19.86 -34.93
N ILE A 313 8.33 -19.75 -33.60
CA ILE A 313 9.19 -18.86 -32.83
C ILE A 313 10.51 -19.56 -32.51
N THR A 314 11.62 -18.92 -32.82
CA THR A 314 12.97 -19.45 -32.65
C THR A 314 13.93 -18.48 -31.96
N ALA A 315 13.49 -17.24 -31.69
CA ALA A 315 14.31 -16.21 -31.06
C ALA A 315 13.51 -15.43 -30.02
N VAL A 316 14.22 -14.86 -29.04
CA VAL A 316 13.65 -14.04 -27.98
C VAL A 316 14.40 -12.71 -27.89
N THR A 317 13.67 -11.64 -27.61
CA THR A 317 14.23 -10.38 -27.10
C THR A 317 13.66 -10.10 -25.72
N TRP A 318 14.49 -9.58 -24.82
CA TRP A 318 14.11 -9.11 -23.49
C TRP A 318 14.34 -7.60 -23.42
N ASN A 319 13.29 -6.83 -23.12
CA ASN A 319 13.35 -5.36 -23.02
C ASN A 319 14.03 -4.72 -24.26
N GLY A 320 13.69 -5.23 -25.45
CA GLY A 320 14.20 -4.75 -26.73
C GLY A 320 15.59 -5.25 -27.12
N ARG A 321 16.28 -6.03 -26.27
CA ARG A 321 17.60 -6.59 -26.55
C ARG A 321 17.51 -8.08 -26.91
N PRO A 322 18.13 -8.54 -28.01
CA PRO A 322 18.22 -9.96 -28.31
C PRO A 322 18.91 -10.73 -27.18
N VAL A 323 18.35 -11.88 -26.81
CA VAL A 323 18.95 -12.80 -25.85
C VAL A 323 19.39 -14.06 -26.59
N ARG A 324 20.58 -14.56 -26.25
CA ARG A 324 21.05 -15.84 -26.79
C ARG A 324 20.33 -16.96 -26.07
N THR A 325 19.71 -17.84 -26.83
CA THR A 325 18.92 -18.96 -26.30
C THR A 325 19.32 -20.26 -26.97
N ARG A 326 19.26 -21.35 -26.20
CA ARG A 326 19.32 -22.72 -26.70
C ARG A 326 17.98 -23.41 -26.49
N VAL A 327 17.65 -24.37 -27.36
CA VAL A 327 16.47 -25.22 -27.17
C VAL A 327 16.78 -26.25 -26.09
N SER A 328 15.94 -26.33 -25.06
CA SER A 328 16.06 -27.33 -23.99
C SER A 328 15.42 -28.66 -24.39
N ARG A 329 15.65 -29.69 -23.57
CA ARG A 329 14.92 -30.98 -23.70
C ARG A 329 13.42 -30.83 -23.44
N ALA A 330 12.98 -29.80 -22.72
CA ALA A 330 11.56 -29.47 -22.52
C ALA A 330 10.95 -28.70 -23.71
N GLY A 331 11.68 -28.54 -24.82
CA GLY A 331 11.21 -27.79 -25.99
C GLY A 331 11.06 -26.28 -25.74
N SER A 332 11.63 -25.75 -24.66
CA SER A 332 11.67 -24.32 -24.34
C SER A 332 12.93 -23.65 -24.90
N LEU A 333 12.90 -22.34 -25.07
CA LEU A 333 14.06 -21.50 -25.33
C LEU A 333 14.63 -21.05 -23.98
N VAL A 334 15.84 -21.52 -23.65
CA VAL A 334 16.54 -21.18 -22.40
C VAL A 334 17.68 -20.23 -22.71
N MET A 335 17.71 -19.10 -22.01
CA MET A 335 18.79 -18.13 -22.11
C MET A 335 20.11 -18.76 -21.67
N GLU A 336 21.17 -18.55 -22.45
CA GLU A 336 22.48 -19.14 -22.17
C GLU A 336 23.21 -18.46 -20.99
N GLU A 337 22.87 -17.20 -20.76
CA GLU A 337 23.42 -16.36 -19.68
C GLU A 337 22.31 -16.03 -18.67
N LEU A 338 22.69 -15.47 -17.50
CA LEU A 338 21.73 -14.96 -16.52
C LEU A 338 21.30 -13.53 -16.89
N MET A 339 20.13 -13.11 -16.40
CA MET A 339 19.69 -11.72 -16.55
C MET A 339 20.68 -10.78 -15.83
N PRO A 340 21.01 -9.63 -16.43
CA PRO A 340 21.98 -8.71 -15.84
C PRO A 340 21.48 -8.12 -14.52
N GLU A 341 22.37 -7.99 -13.55
CA GLU A 341 22.07 -7.39 -12.24
C GLU A 341 21.44 -5.98 -12.35
N VAL A 342 20.66 -5.61 -11.33
CA VAL A 342 20.09 -4.27 -11.20
C VAL A 342 21.23 -3.29 -10.90
N PRO A 343 21.44 -2.25 -11.73
CA PRO A 343 22.40 -1.20 -11.45
C PRO A 343 22.19 -0.53 -10.09
N GLU A 344 23.28 -0.12 -9.43
CA GLU A 344 23.21 0.61 -8.16
C GLU A 344 22.40 1.91 -8.30
N VAL A 345 21.43 2.10 -7.41
CA VAL A 345 20.66 3.35 -7.30
C VAL A 345 21.25 4.20 -6.18
N ARG A 346 21.96 5.27 -6.55
CA ARG A 346 22.57 6.21 -5.59
C ARG A 346 21.58 7.30 -5.21
N LEU A 347 21.28 7.39 -3.91
CA LEU A 347 20.42 8.44 -3.36
C LEU A 347 21.27 9.56 -2.75
N PRO A 348 21.03 10.84 -3.12
CA PRO A 348 21.77 11.97 -2.56
C PRO A 348 21.38 12.21 -1.10
N ALA A 349 22.32 12.78 -0.34
CA ALA A 349 21.99 13.37 0.95
C ALA A 349 21.17 14.67 0.75
N LEU A 350 20.16 14.88 1.59
CA LEU A 350 19.33 16.09 1.58
C LEU A 350 20.05 17.21 2.37
N ARG A 351 20.73 18.12 1.67
CA ARG A 351 21.59 19.17 2.24
C ARG A 351 21.11 20.57 1.84
N GLY A 352 21.74 21.61 2.38
CA GLY A 352 21.47 22.99 1.97
C GLY A 352 20.07 23.48 2.36
N TRP A 353 19.54 23.00 3.48
CA TRP A 353 18.23 23.38 3.96
C TRP A 353 18.16 24.85 4.29
N ARG A 354 17.05 25.49 3.93
CA ARG A 354 16.68 26.84 4.33
C ARG A 354 15.39 26.82 5.12
N ARG A 355 15.16 27.83 5.96
CA ARG A 355 13.97 27.95 6.78
C ARG A 355 13.44 29.36 6.92
N LEU A 356 12.13 29.43 7.11
CA LEU A 356 11.42 30.63 7.51
C LEU A 356 10.33 30.25 8.52
N ALA A 357 10.26 30.97 9.63
CA ALA A 357 9.15 30.85 10.56
C ALA A 357 7.92 31.51 9.93
N GLU A 358 6.77 30.83 9.98
CA GLU A 358 5.48 31.44 9.67
C GLU A 358 4.63 31.53 10.94
N ASN A 359 3.55 32.29 10.78
CA ASN A 359 2.45 32.66 11.67
C ASN A 359 2.26 34.19 11.71
N PRO A 360 2.39 34.95 10.59
CA PRO A 360 2.09 36.38 10.63
C PRO A 360 0.67 36.65 11.14
N GLU A 361 -0.27 35.71 10.94
CA GLU A 361 -1.62 35.74 11.48
C GLU A 361 -1.71 35.76 13.01
N ALA A 362 -0.63 35.47 13.74
CA ALA A 362 -0.62 35.62 15.19
C ALA A 362 -0.40 37.08 15.62
N GLU A 363 0.26 37.89 14.78
CA GLU A 363 0.65 39.26 15.11
C GLU A 363 -0.57 40.19 15.20
N ALA A 364 -0.55 41.11 16.16
CA ALA A 364 -1.64 42.06 16.36
C ALA A 364 -1.92 42.90 15.11
N GLY A 365 -0.84 43.34 14.42
CA GLY A 365 -0.90 44.19 13.24
C GLY A 365 -1.15 43.49 11.90
N PHE A 366 -1.38 42.17 11.89
CA PHE A 366 -1.67 41.46 10.65
C PHE A 366 -3.00 41.90 10.03
N ASP A 367 -2.98 42.20 8.74
CA ASP A 367 -4.16 42.59 7.97
C ASP A 367 -4.93 41.34 7.49
N ASP A 368 -6.07 41.10 8.11
CA ASP A 368 -7.02 40.05 7.74
C ASP A 368 -8.32 40.64 7.15
N SER A 369 -8.28 41.89 6.66
CA SER A 369 -9.45 42.58 6.10
C SER A 369 -10.09 41.85 4.90
N ALA A 370 -9.32 41.00 4.23
CA ALA A 370 -9.80 40.12 3.16
C ALA A 370 -10.43 38.80 3.65
N TRP A 371 -10.26 38.43 4.92
CA TRP A 371 -10.81 37.17 5.45
C TRP A 371 -12.32 37.25 5.61
N PRO A 372 -13.06 36.17 5.35
CA PRO A 372 -14.47 36.06 5.72
C PRO A 372 -14.71 36.43 7.18
N ALA A 373 -15.69 37.29 7.42
CA ALA A 373 -16.24 37.50 8.75
C ALA A 373 -17.00 36.23 9.18
N ALA A 374 -16.84 35.83 10.43
CA ALA A 374 -17.60 34.73 11.00
C ALA A 374 -18.89 35.28 11.62
N ASP A 375 -19.88 35.54 10.78
CA ASP A 375 -21.16 36.19 11.13
C ASP A 375 -22.39 35.29 10.92
N LEU A 376 -22.19 34.04 10.52
CA LEU A 376 -23.26 33.05 10.40
C LEU A 376 -23.82 32.70 11.78
N THR A 377 -25.14 32.54 11.87
CA THR A 377 -25.85 32.21 13.14
C THR A 377 -26.45 30.81 13.14
N SER A 378 -26.32 30.06 12.04
CA SER A 378 -26.84 28.70 11.90
C SER A 378 -25.92 27.88 11.00
N SER A 379 -25.85 26.57 11.27
CA SER A 379 -25.08 25.60 10.48
C SER A 379 -26.00 24.56 9.86
N HIS A 380 -25.58 23.98 8.74
CA HIS A 380 -26.22 22.80 8.14
C HIS A 380 -25.64 21.46 8.65
N GLY A 381 -24.64 21.52 9.53
CA GLY A 381 -23.99 20.35 10.13
C GLY A 381 -24.78 19.69 11.26
N THR A 382 -24.25 18.59 11.79
CA THR A 382 -24.83 17.87 12.95
C THR A 382 -24.37 18.42 14.30
N THR A 383 -23.38 19.32 14.30
CA THR A 383 -22.85 19.93 15.53
C THR A 383 -23.72 21.11 15.96
N PRO A 384 -24.21 21.15 17.21
CA PRO A 384 -24.99 22.27 17.71
C PRO A 384 -24.19 23.58 17.69
N VAL A 385 -24.83 24.66 17.23
CA VAL A 385 -24.28 26.02 17.30
C VAL A 385 -24.48 26.57 18.73
N PRO A 386 -23.45 27.12 19.39
CA PRO A 386 -23.61 27.75 20.70
C PRO A 386 -24.61 28.90 20.67
N GLU A 387 -25.43 29.02 21.72
CA GLU A 387 -26.43 30.10 21.81
C GLU A 387 -25.76 31.48 21.92
N GLY A 388 -26.20 32.44 21.11
CA GLY A 388 -25.74 33.83 21.17
C GLY A 388 -24.35 34.12 20.59
N GLY A 389 -23.63 33.11 20.09
CA GLY A 389 -22.34 33.26 19.42
C GLY A 389 -22.41 33.01 17.90
N PRO A 390 -21.40 33.44 17.12
CA PRO A 390 -21.32 33.10 15.71
C PRO A 390 -20.94 31.63 15.51
N VAL A 391 -21.30 31.08 14.36
CA VAL A 391 -20.78 29.80 13.87
C VAL A 391 -19.29 29.97 13.58
N LEU A 392 -18.45 29.09 14.13
CA LEU A 392 -17.00 29.05 13.89
C LEU A 392 -16.57 27.79 13.11
N PHE A 393 -17.53 27.01 12.62
CA PHE A 393 -17.26 25.72 11.97
C PHE A 393 -16.65 25.97 10.58
N ALA A 394 -15.49 25.37 10.31
CA ALA A 394 -14.70 25.65 9.11
C ALA A 394 -15.47 25.38 7.79
N ASP A 395 -16.24 24.30 7.75
CA ASP A 395 -17.01 23.89 6.56
C ASP A 395 -18.10 24.89 6.16
N ASP A 396 -18.72 25.57 7.14
CA ASP A 396 -19.76 26.58 6.86
C ASP A 396 -19.18 27.82 6.14
N TYR A 397 -17.85 28.01 6.20
CA TYR A 397 -17.12 29.06 5.48
C TYR A 397 -16.36 28.53 4.25
N GLY A 398 -16.63 27.28 3.82
CA GLY A 398 -16.02 26.68 2.63
C GLY A 398 -14.60 26.13 2.85
N PHE A 399 -14.16 25.98 4.10
CA PHE A 399 -12.84 25.46 4.45
C PHE A 399 -12.91 24.01 4.91
N HIS A 400 -12.79 23.08 3.97
CA HIS A 400 -13.06 21.66 4.21
C HIS A 400 -11.84 20.82 4.60
N HIS A 401 -10.63 21.32 4.33
CA HIS A 401 -9.41 20.54 4.45
C HIS A 401 -8.24 21.38 4.99
N GLY A 402 -7.40 20.72 5.78
CA GLY A 402 -6.18 21.28 6.33
C GLY A 402 -6.39 22.36 7.38
N ASP A 403 -5.28 23.01 7.75
CA ASP A 403 -5.24 23.98 8.84
C ASP A 403 -6.16 25.19 8.58
N VAL A 404 -6.75 25.73 9.65
CA VAL A 404 -7.67 26.88 9.61
C VAL A 404 -7.29 27.88 10.70
N TRP A 405 -7.19 29.14 10.31
CA TRP A 405 -6.94 30.26 11.22
C TRP A 405 -8.23 30.98 11.60
N TYR A 406 -8.27 31.43 12.85
CA TYR A 406 -9.32 32.26 13.43
C TYR A 406 -8.69 33.48 14.08
N ARG A 407 -9.28 34.66 13.87
CA ARG A 407 -8.86 35.91 14.50
C ARG A 407 -10.05 36.59 15.14
N GLY A 408 -10.06 36.66 16.48
CA GLY A 408 -11.09 37.31 17.28
C GLY A 408 -10.59 38.65 17.81
N ARG A 409 -11.25 39.75 17.44
CA ARG A 409 -10.93 41.11 17.88
C ARG A 409 -11.83 41.59 19.00
N PHE A 410 -11.25 42.23 20.01
CA PHE A 410 -11.98 42.82 21.13
C PHE A 410 -11.22 44.00 21.76
N GLU A 411 -11.91 44.87 22.50
CA GLU A 411 -11.41 46.21 22.90
C GLU A 411 -10.99 46.34 24.38
N ASP A 412 -11.17 45.29 25.20
CA ASP A 412 -10.85 45.36 26.63
C ASP A 412 -10.58 43.97 27.19
N ALA A 413 -9.32 43.65 27.49
CA ALA A 413 -8.90 42.41 28.13
C ALA A 413 -8.91 42.48 29.66
N ARG A 414 -9.21 43.64 30.27
CA ARG A 414 -9.24 43.76 31.73
C ARG A 414 -10.30 42.85 32.34
N GLY A 415 -9.86 42.02 33.28
CA GLY A 415 -10.72 41.04 33.96
C GLY A 415 -10.94 39.75 33.17
N VAL A 416 -10.34 39.61 31.97
CA VAL A 416 -10.31 38.31 31.27
C VAL A 416 -9.23 37.46 31.92
N GLU A 417 -9.64 36.45 32.68
CA GLU A 417 -8.72 35.58 33.42
C GLU A 417 -8.16 34.45 32.55
N SER A 418 -9.03 33.85 31.75
CA SER A 418 -8.69 32.75 30.84
C SER A 418 -9.64 32.72 29.64
N VAL A 419 -9.20 32.02 28.59
CA VAL A 419 -10.01 31.69 27.42
C VAL A 419 -10.07 30.18 27.23
N SER A 420 -11.28 29.65 27.09
CA SER A 420 -11.57 28.25 26.79
C SER A 420 -11.97 28.12 25.33
N LEU A 421 -11.22 27.31 24.57
CA LEU A 421 -11.38 27.09 23.14
C LEU A 421 -11.84 25.65 22.91
N SER A 422 -13.13 25.48 22.64
CA SER A 422 -13.72 24.20 22.25
C SER A 422 -13.56 24.01 20.75
N TYR A 423 -13.06 22.86 20.33
CA TYR A 423 -12.75 22.58 18.93
C TYR A 423 -13.03 21.13 18.56
N SER A 424 -13.44 20.92 17.31
CA SER A 424 -13.80 19.63 16.72
C SER A 424 -12.86 19.30 15.57
N THR A 425 -12.35 18.09 15.56
CA THR A 425 -11.35 17.61 14.59
C THR A 425 -11.57 16.10 14.34
N GLY A 426 -10.57 15.41 13.82
CA GLY A 426 -10.48 13.95 13.90
C GLY A 426 -9.39 13.52 14.89
N THR A 427 -8.92 12.27 14.79
CA THR A 427 -7.79 11.83 15.63
C THR A 427 -6.58 12.72 15.39
N GLN A 428 -5.73 12.98 16.37
CA GLN A 428 -4.57 13.84 16.18
C GLN A 428 -4.90 15.28 15.73
N GLY A 429 -6.03 15.87 16.08
CA GLY A 429 -6.21 17.33 15.98
C GLY A 429 -5.15 18.12 16.78
N LEU A 430 -4.94 19.38 16.41
CA LEU A 430 -4.05 20.32 17.12
C LEU A 430 -4.69 21.72 17.15
N LEU A 431 -4.54 22.41 18.27
CA LEU A 431 -4.94 23.80 18.45
C LEU A 431 -3.77 24.58 19.03
N MET A 432 -3.45 25.73 18.47
CA MET A 432 -2.46 26.67 18.99
C MET A 432 -3.09 28.06 19.11
N ALA A 433 -2.87 28.74 20.23
CA ALA A 433 -3.46 30.06 20.50
C ALA A 433 -2.39 31.12 20.83
N TRP A 434 -2.65 32.36 20.39
CA TRP A 434 -1.85 33.54 20.65
C TRP A 434 -2.74 34.72 21.03
N LEU A 435 -2.24 35.58 21.92
CA LEU A 435 -2.82 36.90 22.20
C LEU A 435 -1.79 37.96 21.80
N ASP A 436 -2.13 38.79 20.82
CA ASP A 436 -1.28 39.88 20.32
C ASP A 436 0.14 39.42 19.93
N GLY A 437 0.22 38.32 19.17
CA GLY A 437 1.49 37.71 18.74
C GLY A 437 2.16 36.82 19.80
N ARG A 438 1.70 36.84 21.06
CA ARG A 438 2.34 36.06 22.14
C ARG A 438 1.64 34.72 22.35
N PRO A 439 2.37 33.59 22.39
CA PRO A 439 1.78 32.27 22.62
C PRO A 439 1.02 32.21 23.96
N LEU A 440 -0.22 31.73 23.93
CA LEU A 440 -0.98 31.34 25.11
C LEU A 440 -0.80 29.85 25.43
N GLY A 441 -0.68 29.03 24.38
CA GLY A 441 -0.41 27.61 24.52
C GLY A 441 -0.93 26.78 23.35
N THR A 442 -0.72 25.47 23.51
CA THR A 442 -1.07 24.46 22.51
C THR A 442 -1.85 23.34 23.18
N HIS A 443 -2.84 22.78 22.49
CA HIS A 443 -3.55 21.58 22.88
C HIS A 443 -3.56 20.56 21.74
N ARG A 444 -3.41 19.27 22.07
CA ARG A 444 -3.36 18.16 21.12
C ARG A 444 -4.46 17.17 21.45
N MET A 445 -5.15 16.64 20.42
CA MET A 445 -6.01 15.48 20.64
C MET A 445 -5.17 14.28 21.09
N PRO A 446 -5.69 13.43 21.97
CA PRO A 446 -4.97 12.26 22.44
C PRO A 446 -4.71 11.25 21.30
N VAL A 447 -3.73 10.37 21.52
CA VAL A 447 -3.45 9.23 20.64
C VAL A 447 -4.57 8.21 20.75
N PRO A 448 -5.16 7.75 19.62
CA PRO A 448 -6.19 6.72 19.68
C PRO A 448 -5.59 5.39 20.16
N ASP A 449 -6.34 4.71 21.02
CA ASP A 449 -6.14 3.33 21.43
C ASP A 449 -7.06 2.39 20.61
N GLU A 450 -7.08 1.09 20.95
CA GLU A 450 -7.92 0.12 20.26
C GLU A 450 -9.42 0.44 20.33
N ASP A 451 -9.88 1.02 21.45
CA ASP A 451 -11.28 1.35 21.69
C ASP A 451 -11.71 2.63 20.95
N THR A 452 -10.77 3.53 20.69
CA THR A 452 -11.05 4.86 20.12
C THR A 452 -10.56 5.05 18.69
N ALA A 453 -9.82 4.09 18.13
CA ALA A 453 -9.30 4.12 16.75
C ALA A 453 -10.37 4.36 15.66
N ARG A 454 -11.64 4.02 15.92
CA ARG A 454 -12.76 4.17 14.98
C ARG A 454 -13.72 5.32 15.33
N ARG A 455 -13.36 6.20 16.27
CA ARG A 455 -14.27 7.27 16.75
C ARG A 455 -14.62 8.32 15.67
N GLY A 456 -13.78 8.48 14.64
CA GLY A 456 -14.02 9.42 13.53
C GLY A 456 -13.81 10.87 13.96
N THR A 457 -14.80 11.46 14.65
CA THR A 457 -14.81 12.85 15.13
C THR A 457 -14.36 12.95 16.59
N TRP A 458 -13.50 13.92 16.89
CA TRP A 458 -12.96 14.17 18.23
C TRP A 458 -13.17 15.62 18.62
N THR A 459 -13.61 15.85 19.86
CA THR A 459 -13.83 17.18 20.43
C THR A 459 -13.08 17.33 21.74
N ALA A 460 -12.54 18.52 22.00
CA ALA A 460 -11.93 18.88 23.27
C ALA A 460 -12.08 20.39 23.53
N THR A 461 -11.87 20.79 24.78
CA THR A 461 -11.82 22.19 25.21
C THR A 461 -10.45 22.48 25.80
N ALA A 462 -9.73 23.43 25.21
CA ALA A 462 -8.42 23.87 25.68
C ALA A 462 -8.57 25.20 26.42
N SER A 463 -8.23 25.23 27.71
CA SER A 463 -8.27 26.45 28.53
C SER A 463 -6.87 27.02 28.69
N PHE A 464 -6.71 28.31 28.37
CA PHE A 464 -5.46 29.04 28.49
C PHE A 464 -5.63 30.25 29.41
N GLU A 465 -4.73 30.40 30.38
CA GLU A 465 -4.67 31.60 31.21
C GLU A 465 -4.24 32.79 30.38
N VAL A 466 -4.87 33.95 30.61
CA VAL A 466 -4.41 35.23 30.09
C VAL A 466 -3.54 35.86 31.17
N PRO A 467 -2.22 36.03 30.94
CA PRO A 467 -1.32 36.62 31.93
C PRO A 467 -1.80 38.01 32.38
N GLU A 468 -1.61 38.37 33.64
CA GLU A 468 -2.08 39.65 34.18
C GLU A 468 -1.53 40.85 33.40
N GLU A 469 -0.28 40.78 32.93
CA GLU A 469 0.36 41.80 32.11
C GLU A 469 -0.21 41.93 30.68
N ARG A 470 -1.18 41.09 30.31
CA ARG A 470 -1.92 41.13 29.04
C ARG A 470 -3.35 41.62 29.21
N ARG A 471 -3.83 41.75 30.45
CA ARG A 471 -5.22 42.12 30.77
C ARG A 471 -5.38 43.64 30.74
N GLU A 472 -5.07 44.25 29.61
CA GLU A 472 -5.05 45.71 29.44
C GLU A 472 -6.32 46.21 28.75
N ARG A 473 -6.49 47.54 28.73
CA ARG A 473 -7.55 48.17 27.94
C ARG A 473 -6.98 48.51 26.57
N GLY A 474 -7.74 48.27 25.51
CA GLY A 474 -7.35 48.60 24.15
C GLY A 474 -7.63 47.43 23.19
N PRO A 475 -7.30 47.62 21.91
CA PRO A 475 -7.55 46.58 20.90
C PRO A 475 -6.63 45.39 21.14
N HIS A 476 -7.24 44.21 21.20
CA HIS A 476 -6.58 42.91 21.34
C HIS A 476 -7.03 41.97 20.23
N VAL A 477 -6.13 41.07 19.84
CA VAL A 477 -6.40 40.02 18.85
C VAL A 477 -6.04 38.65 19.43
N LEU A 478 -7.07 37.82 19.61
CA LEU A 478 -6.92 36.40 19.86
C LEU A 478 -6.80 35.66 18.53
N SER A 479 -5.63 35.10 18.26
CA SER A 479 -5.38 34.32 17.04
C SER A 479 -5.31 32.83 17.39
N VAL A 480 -6.04 32.00 16.66
CA VAL A 480 -6.11 30.56 16.90
C VAL A 480 -5.86 29.82 15.59
N LEU A 481 -4.91 28.90 15.60
CA LEU A 481 -4.70 27.94 14.53
C LEU A 481 -5.27 26.60 14.96
N VAL A 482 -6.21 26.06 14.19
CA VAL A 482 -6.73 24.71 14.36
C VAL A 482 -6.29 23.86 13.19
N ARG A 483 -5.69 22.71 13.47
CA ARG A 483 -5.47 21.63 12.50
C ARG A 483 -6.56 20.58 12.66
N PRO A 484 -7.64 20.65 11.87
CA PRO A 484 -8.57 19.54 11.75
C PRO A 484 -7.94 18.40 10.95
N MET A 485 -8.36 17.18 11.26
CA MET A 485 -8.25 16.06 10.33
C MET A 485 -9.54 15.95 9.52
N GLN A 486 -9.52 15.09 8.51
CA GLN A 486 -10.64 14.93 7.58
C GLN A 486 -11.95 14.47 8.22
N HIS A 487 -12.98 14.47 7.41
CA HIS A 487 -14.31 14.00 7.75
C HIS A 487 -14.38 12.48 7.82
N ASP A 488 -15.23 11.98 8.72
CA ASP A 488 -15.47 10.54 8.84
C ASP A 488 -16.20 10.01 7.60
N GLY A 489 -16.05 8.72 7.32
CA GLY A 489 -16.95 8.03 6.40
C GLY A 489 -18.34 7.87 7.03
N ASP A 490 -19.36 7.70 6.20
CA ASP A 490 -20.74 7.53 6.68
C ASP A 490 -21.28 6.12 6.39
N GLU A 491 -20.51 5.09 6.76
CA GLU A 491 -20.86 3.69 6.52
C GLU A 491 -22.16 3.27 7.23
N ARG A 492 -22.57 4.01 8.27
CA ARG A 492 -23.76 3.74 9.07
C ARG A 492 -24.95 4.66 8.76
N ALA A 493 -24.82 5.57 7.79
CA ALA A 493 -25.83 6.58 7.45
C ALA A 493 -26.30 7.39 8.68
N GLN A 494 -25.33 7.85 9.48
CA GLN A 494 -25.52 8.63 10.70
C GLN A 494 -25.11 10.10 10.52
N ASP A 495 -24.82 10.54 9.29
CA ASP A 495 -24.34 11.89 8.98
C ASP A 495 -23.06 12.28 9.76
N THR A 496 -22.21 11.30 10.08
CA THR A 496 -20.93 11.51 10.81
C THR A 496 -19.96 12.40 10.04
N HIS A 497 -20.04 12.38 8.71
CA HIS A 497 -19.29 13.25 7.80
C HIS A 497 -19.70 14.73 7.88
N ARG A 498 -20.84 15.06 8.52
CA ARG A 498 -21.34 16.44 8.70
C ARG A 498 -20.99 17.06 10.05
N ALA A 499 -20.23 16.35 10.88
CA ALA A 499 -19.77 16.90 12.14
C ALA A 499 -18.77 18.03 11.88
N ALA A 500 -18.92 19.16 12.57
CA ALA A 500 -18.10 20.35 12.37
C ALA A 500 -16.60 20.07 12.50
N ARG A 501 -15.79 20.86 11.80
CA ARG A 501 -14.33 20.94 11.96
C ARG A 501 -13.92 22.35 12.36
N GLY A 502 -12.80 22.47 13.08
CA GLY A 502 -12.28 23.76 13.54
C GLY A 502 -12.77 24.14 14.94
N LEU A 503 -12.81 25.44 15.24
CA LEU A 503 -13.38 25.94 16.50
C LEU A 503 -14.90 25.71 16.52
N VAL A 504 -15.43 25.29 17.67
CA VAL A 504 -16.86 25.10 17.87
C VAL A 504 -17.46 26.03 18.92
N ALA A 505 -16.68 26.46 19.91
CA ALA A 505 -17.09 27.47 20.88
C ALA A 505 -15.88 28.18 21.49
N VAL A 506 -16.09 29.42 21.94
CA VAL A 506 -15.10 30.20 22.69
C VAL A 506 -15.78 30.81 23.90
N GLU A 507 -15.20 30.59 25.09
CA GLU A 507 -15.71 31.09 26.36
C GLU A 507 -14.60 31.83 27.11
N PHE A 508 -14.91 32.98 27.69
CA PHE A 508 -13.99 33.76 28.50
C PHE A 508 -14.39 33.72 29.97
N THR A 509 -13.43 33.50 30.86
CA THR A 509 -13.63 33.49 32.33
C THR A 509 -13.26 34.85 32.93
N GLY A 510 -13.95 35.25 33.99
CA GLY A 510 -13.78 36.54 34.68
C GLY A 510 -14.61 37.65 34.01
N ARG A 511 -14.28 37.98 32.76
CA ARG A 511 -15.05 38.92 31.92
C ARG A 511 -15.24 38.35 30.53
N SER A 512 -16.42 38.56 29.96
CA SER A 512 -16.76 38.14 28.61
C SER A 512 -16.78 39.35 27.66
N PRO A 513 -15.69 39.62 26.91
CA PRO A 513 -15.67 40.67 25.90
C PRO A 513 -16.57 40.31 24.70
N SER A 514 -17.05 41.33 24.00
CA SER A 514 -17.63 41.14 22.66
C SER A 514 -16.50 40.94 21.66
N VAL A 515 -16.57 39.88 20.85
CA VAL A 515 -15.51 39.48 19.94
C VAL A 515 -16.02 39.41 18.51
N GLU A 516 -15.34 40.11 17.61
CA GLU A 516 -15.56 40.02 16.17
C GLU A 516 -14.60 39.01 15.55
N TRP A 517 -15.15 37.96 14.95
CA TRP A 517 -14.36 36.85 14.43
C TRP A 517 -14.18 36.91 12.92
N ARG A 518 -12.99 36.54 12.47
CA ARG A 518 -12.67 36.22 11.07
C ARG A 518 -12.02 34.85 10.98
N ILE A 519 -12.21 34.20 9.84
CA ILE A 519 -11.78 32.82 9.60
C ILE A 519 -11.12 32.68 8.23
N GLN A 520 -10.03 31.91 8.14
CA GLN A 520 -9.34 31.62 6.89
C GLN A 520 -8.74 30.21 6.89
N GLY A 521 -9.20 29.36 5.97
CA GLY A 521 -8.56 28.10 5.62
C GLY A 521 -7.78 28.19 4.30
N ALA A 522 -7.81 27.10 3.53
CA ALA A 522 -7.19 27.05 2.21
C ALA A 522 -7.76 28.11 1.25
N THR A 523 -6.93 28.61 0.33
CA THR A 523 -7.37 29.49 -0.77
C THR A 523 -8.05 28.69 -1.88
N ALA A 524 -8.34 29.34 -3.01
CA ALA A 524 -8.84 28.67 -4.21
C ALA A 524 -8.02 27.41 -4.54
N PRO A 525 -8.68 26.28 -4.90
CA PRO A 525 -8.00 25.04 -5.23
C PRO A 525 -6.93 25.22 -6.31
N ASP A 526 -5.79 24.55 -6.11
CA ASP A 526 -4.79 24.38 -7.16
C ASP A 526 -5.42 23.56 -8.29
N ARG A 527 -5.44 24.10 -9.52
CA ARG A 527 -6.11 23.45 -10.66
C ARG A 527 -5.40 22.18 -11.12
N VAL A 528 -4.10 22.04 -10.84
CA VAL A 528 -3.31 20.86 -11.20
C VAL A 528 -3.35 19.84 -10.06
N ARG A 529 -3.19 20.31 -8.82
CA ARG A 529 -3.08 19.44 -7.63
C ARG A 529 -4.41 19.17 -6.93
N GLY A 530 -5.48 19.84 -7.32
CA GLY A 530 -6.82 19.65 -6.77
C GLY A 530 -7.04 20.29 -5.39
N PRO A 531 -8.27 20.19 -4.87
CA PRO A 531 -8.70 20.88 -3.63
C PRO A 531 -8.11 20.30 -2.35
N LEU A 532 -7.59 19.07 -2.39
CA LEU A 532 -7.06 18.37 -1.21
C LEU A 532 -5.56 18.59 -0.99
N ASN A 533 -4.87 19.29 -1.90
CA ASN A 533 -3.41 19.42 -1.78
C ASN A 533 -3.01 20.36 -0.64
N ASN A 534 -3.65 21.53 -0.57
CA ASN A 534 -3.29 22.62 0.33
C ASN A 534 -4.32 22.76 1.45
N GLY A 535 -3.83 22.98 2.66
CA GLY A 535 -4.57 23.54 3.78
C GLY A 535 -4.45 25.07 3.82
N GLY A 536 -4.76 25.63 4.99
CA GLY A 536 -4.75 27.07 5.24
C GLY A 536 -3.50 27.58 5.96
N LEU A 537 -2.35 26.90 5.96
CA LEU A 537 -1.12 27.51 6.48
C LEU A 537 -0.68 28.69 5.61
N TYR A 538 -0.02 29.70 6.20
CA TYR A 538 0.39 30.91 5.46
C TYR A 538 1.26 30.57 4.25
N GLY A 539 2.28 29.73 4.43
CA GLY A 539 3.18 29.26 3.38
C GLY A 539 2.51 28.33 2.37
N GLU A 540 1.39 27.69 2.71
CA GLU A 540 0.56 27.01 1.70
C GLU A 540 -0.12 28.05 0.79
N ARG A 541 -0.76 29.07 1.38
CA ARG A 541 -1.45 30.15 0.64
C ARG A 541 -0.48 31.00 -0.20
N GLU A 542 0.75 31.18 0.27
CA GLU A 542 1.82 31.90 -0.43
C GLU A 542 2.65 31.05 -1.41
N GLY A 543 2.35 29.74 -1.53
CA GLY A 543 3.04 28.86 -2.48
C GLY A 543 4.48 28.52 -2.11
N TRP A 544 4.86 28.57 -0.83
CA TRP A 544 6.22 28.28 -0.36
C TRP A 544 6.65 26.82 -0.61
N HIS A 545 5.68 25.94 -0.83
CA HIS A 545 5.87 24.52 -1.16
C HIS A 545 6.14 24.28 -2.66
N LEU A 546 5.88 25.28 -3.52
CA LEU A 546 5.96 25.13 -4.98
C LEU A 546 7.41 25.14 -5.48
N PRO A 547 7.72 24.39 -6.56
CA PRO A 547 9.00 24.52 -7.25
C PRO A 547 9.27 25.97 -7.69
N GLY A 548 10.54 26.37 -7.69
CA GLY A 548 10.97 27.67 -8.24
C GLY A 548 10.63 28.91 -7.41
N PHE A 549 9.94 28.77 -6.26
CA PHE A 549 9.77 29.87 -5.32
C PHE A 549 11.14 30.41 -4.87
N ASP A 550 11.29 31.72 -4.72
CA ASP A 550 12.54 32.33 -4.28
C ASP A 550 12.71 32.29 -2.74
N ASP A 551 13.52 31.36 -2.24
CA ASP A 551 13.86 31.24 -0.82
C ASP A 551 15.26 31.78 -0.49
N ARG A 552 15.84 32.68 -1.30
CA ARG A 552 17.19 33.23 -1.06
C ARG A 552 17.32 34.04 0.21
N GLU A 553 16.23 34.66 0.66
CA GLU A 553 16.20 35.42 1.90
C GLU A 553 15.92 34.55 3.14
N TRP A 554 15.62 33.26 2.95
CA TRP A 554 15.40 32.33 4.06
C TRP A 554 16.71 32.01 4.76
N ARG A 555 16.64 31.80 6.07
CA ARG A 555 17.83 31.49 6.87
C ARG A 555 18.28 30.07 6.61
N ASN A 556 19.57 29.79 6.65
CA ASN A 556 20.05 28.40 6.62
C ASN A 556 19.48 27.62 7.82
N ALA A 557 19.21 26.34 7.58
CA ALA A 557 18.67 25.42 8.57
C ALA A 557 19.58 24.20 8.72
N GLU A 558 19.75 23.76 9.97
CA GLU A 558 20.45 22.53 10.31
C GLU A 558 19.51 21.65 11.15
N PHE A 559 19.62 20.34 10.97
CA PHE A 559 18.86 19.34 11.72
C PHE A 559 19.82 18.51 12.60
N PRO A 560 19.46 18.18 13.85
CA PRO A 560 18.24 18.58 14.56
C PRO A 560 18.29 20.04 15.02
N ARG A 561 17.15 20.74 15.02
CA ARG A 561 17.07 22.09 15.60
C ARG A 561 17.00 22.01 17.12
N LYS A 562 17.59 22.99 17.80
CA LYS A 562 17.58 23.16 19.26
C LYS A 562 16.79 24.41 19.67
N GLU A 563 15.62 24.60 19.04
CA GLU A 563 14.75 25.74 19.28
C GLU A 563 13.42 25.23 19.86
N ARG A 564 12.93 25.89 20.93
CA ARG A 564 11.60 25.67 21.48
C ARG A 564 10.73 26.86 21.08
N ARG A 565 9.73 26.62 20.24
CA ARG A 565 8.82 27.64 19.72
C ARG A 565 7.46 27.02 19.42
N GLN A 566 6.39 27.71 19.81
CA GLN A 566 5.04 27.44 19.32
C GLN A 566 4.86 28.06 17.92
N GLY A 567 4.27 27.29 17.02
CA GLY A 567 3.88 27.75 15.68
C GLY A 567 4.52 26.92 14.58
N VAL A 568 4.58 27.48 13.38
CA VAL A 568 4.97 26.73 12.18
C VAL A 568 6.29 27.27 11.63
N THR A 569 7.16 26.38 11.16
CA THR A 569 8.43 26.73 10.51
C THR A 569 8.57 25.91 9.24
N TRP A 570 8.71 26.58 8.11
CA TRP A 570 8.97 25.94 6.84
C TRP A 570 10.45 25.65 6.71
N CYS A 571 10.78 24.45 6.24
CA CYS A 571 12.10 24.06 5.81
C CYS A 571 12.06 23.65 4.34
N ARG A 572 13.05 24.05 3.56
CA ARG A 572 13.14 23.75 2.14
C ARG A 572 14.53 23.35 1.68
N THR A 573 14.58 22.46 0.71
CA THR A 573 15.81 22.05 0.02
C THR A 573 15.48 21.61 -1.40
N ASP A 574 16.48 21.67 -2.28
CA ASP A 574 16.45 21.04 -3.59
C ASP A 574 17.47 19.88 -3.63
N PHE A 575 17.13 18.81 -4.35
CA PHE A 575 18.02 17.69 -4.59
C PHE A 575 17.86 17.15 -6.01
N ARG A 576 18.91 16.55 -6.55
CA ARG A 576 18.91 15.94 -7.88
C ARG A 576 19.02 14.43 -7.79
N LEU A 577 18.11 13.73 -8.46
CA LEU A 577 18.22 12.29 -8.70
C LEU A 577 18.76 12.00 -10.10
N ASP A 578 19.44 10.88 -10.22
CA ASP A 578 19.98 10.35 -11.47
C ASP A 578 19.85 8.82 -11.50
N VAL A 579 18.61 8.34 -11.39
CA VAL A 579 18.32 6.89 -11.47
C VAL A 579 18.68 6.40 -12.88
N PRO A 580 19.40 5.26 -13.03
CA PRO A 580 19.75 4.73 -14.35
C PRO A 580 18.55 4.58 -15.30
N ALA A 581 18.75 4.82 -16.60
CA ALA A 581 17.68 4.89 -17.60
C ALA A 581 16.80 3.63 -17.68
N ASP A 582 17.39 2.47 -17.43
CA ASP A 582 16.79 1.15 -17.50
C ASP A 582 16.40 0.57 -16.13
N VAL A 583 16.32 1.42 -15.10
CA VAL A 583 15.93 1.05 -13.74
C VAL A 583 14.66 1.79 -13.32
N ASP A 584 13.68 1.02 -12.81
CA ASP A 584 12.59 1.57 -12.02
C ASP A 584 12.92 1.42 -10.53
N ALA A 585 13.18 2.56 -9.90
CA ALA A 585 13.49 2.65 -8.48
C ALA A 585 12.32 3.30 -7.74
N SER A 586 11.80 2.62 -6.73
CA SER A 586 10.85 3.19 -5.77
C SER A 586 11.64 3.82 -4.62
N VAL A 587 11.44 5.11 -4.41
CA VAL A 587 12.15 5.90 -3.39
C VAL A 587 11.14 6.42 -2.36
N GLY A 588 11.56 6.48 -1.10
CA GLY A 588 10.81 7.10 -0.01
C GLY A 588 11.61 8.19 0.69
N LEU A 589 10.90 9.02 1.46
CA LEU A 589 11.46 9.94 2.45
C LEU A 589 11.31 9.29 3.83
N THR A 590 12.43 9.06 4.51
CA THR A 590 12.45 8.61 5.89
C THR A 590 12.74 9.79 6.81
N ILE A 591 11.88 9.98 7.81
CA ILE A 591 12.05 10.94 8.91
C ILE A 591 12.19 10.13 10.19
N ASP A 592 13.32 10.30 10.87
CA ASP A 592 13.64 9.60 12.11
C ASP A 592 14.12 10.61 13.16
N ASP A 593 13.59 10.48 14.38
CA ASP A 593 13.92 11.34 15.50
C ASP A 593 13.54 10.67 16.82
N ASP A 594 13.93 11.30 17.92
CA ASP A 594 13.50 10.95 19.26
C ASP A 594 11.98 11.18 19.41
N PRO A 595 11.16 10.14 19.69
CA PRO A 595 9.71 10.27 19.83
C PRO A 595 9.30 11.17 21.00
N GLU A 596 10.21 11.52 21.93
CA GLU A 596 9.94 12.51 22.97
C GLU A 596 9.74 13.93 22.42
N ARG A 597 10.15 14.20 21.17
CA ARG A 597 9.98 15.52 20.54
C ARG A 597 8.59 15.68 19.93
N ALA A 598 7.79 16.54 20.54
CA ALA A 598 6.45 16.89 20.09
C ALA A 598 6.47 17.88 18.91
N TYR A 599 6.42 17.35 17.69
CA TYR A 599 6.19 18.14 16.49
C TYR A 599 5.50 17.33 15.39
N ARG A 600 4.94 18.06 14.44
CA ARG A 600 4.30 17.51 13.24
C ARG A 600 4.90 18.10 12.00
N VAL A 601 4.86 17.36 10.89
CA VAL A 601 5.37 17.81 9.61
C VAL A 601 4.34 17.56 8.52
N GLN A 602 4.00 18.60 7.76
CA GLN A 602 3.38 18.44 6.45
C GLN A 602 4.50 18.35 5.39
N ILE A 603 4.48 17.31 4.57
CA ILE A 603 5.54 17.01 3.62
C ILE A 603 5.08 17.39 2.21
N PHE A 604 5.87 18.17 1.47
CA PHE A 604 5.60 18.51 0.07
C PHE A 604 6.77 18.14 -0.82
N LEU A 605 6.50 17.39 -1.89
CA LEU A 605 7.46 17.08 -2.95
C LEU A 605 7.00 17.74 -4.25
N ASN A 606 7.81 18.64 -4.80
CA ASN A 606 7.48 19.40 -6.00
C ASN A 606 6.07 20.03 -5.88
N GLY A 607 5.76 20.65 -4.75
CA GLY A 607 4.44 21.23 -4.46
C GLY A 607 3.30 20.24 -4.18
N TRP A 608 3.48 18.95 -4.39
CA TRP A 608 2.46 17.96 -4.04
C TRP A 608 2.58 17.57 -2.57
N ASN A 609 1.47 17.63 -1.85
CA ASN A 609 1.41 17.23 -0.46
C ASN A 609 1.50 15.70 -0.34
N MET A 610 2.63 15.19 0.15
CA MET A 610 2.94 13.78 0.32
C MET A 610 2.56 13.25 1.71
N GLY A 611 1.82 14.03 2.49
CA GLY A 611 1.21 13.59 3.74
C GLY A 611 1.84 14.14 5.01
N GLN A 612 1.45 13.51 6.11
CA GLN A 612 1.67 14.01 7.47
C GLN A 612 2.54 13.06 8.29
N TYR A 613 3.51 13.64 8.99
CA TYR A 613 4.33 12.99 10.01
C TYR A 613 4.00 13.57 11.39
N VAL A 614 3.81 12.71 12.38
CA VAL A 614 3.57 13.09 13.78
C VAL A 614 4.57 12.31 14.63
N ASN A 615 5.62 12.99 15.07
CA ASN A 615 6.83 12.35 15.59
C ASN A 615 6.58 11.52 16.84
N ASP A 616 5.80 12.07 17.77
CA ASP A 616 5.49 11.49 19.07
C ASP A 616 4.30 10.51 19.04
N VAL A 617 3.86 10.11 17.83
CA VAL A 617 2.68 9.26 17.63
C VAL A 617 2.95 8.12 16.66
N GLY A 618 3.53 8.41 15.49
CA GLY A 618 3.74 7.40 14.45
C GLY A 618 2.43 6.77 13.93
N PRO A 619 2.48 5.55 13.34
CA PRO A 619 3.66 4.68 13.19
C PRO A 619 4.47 4.96 11.92
N GLN A 620 4.03 5.89 11.05
CA GLN A 620 4.66 6.10 9.75
C GLN A 620 5.91 6.98 9.86
N HIS A 621 7.08 6.41 9.58
CA HIS A 621 8.36 7.12 9.47
C HIS A 621 8.90 7.20 8.04
N THR A 622 8.36 6.39 7.13
CA THR A 622 8.77 6.37 5.71
C THR A 622 7.57 6.65 4.81
N PHE A 623 7.73 7.64 3.95
CA PHE A 623 6.71 8.14 3.02
C PHE A 623 7.16 7.83 1.60
N VAL A 624 6.35 7.09 0.84
CA VAL A 624 6.67 6.82 -0.57
C VAL A 624 6.62 8.13 -1.35
N LEU A 625 7.62 8.34 -2.20
CA LEU A 625 7.69 9.47 -3.14
C LEU A 625 7.39 8.92 -4.53
N PRO A 626 6.15 9.01 -5.04
CA PRO A 626 5.75 8.33 -6.26
C PRO A 626 6.54 8.85 -7.47
N ASN A 627 7.07 7.93 -8.30
CA ASN A 627 7.69 8.31 -9.57
C ASN A 627 6.69 9.08 -10.42
N GLY A 628 7.16 10.11 -11.12
CA GLY A 628 6.32 11.07 -11.83
C GLY A 628 6.13 12.34 -11.02
N ILE A 629 5.68 12.23 -9.76
CA ILE A 629 5.74 13.35 -8.79
C ILE A 629 7.21 13.59 -8.41
N LEU A 630 7.91 12.52 -8.03
CA LEU A 630 9.35 12.45 -7.95
C LEU A 630 9.92 12.37 -9.36
N ARG A 631 10.75 13.36 -9.73
CA ARG A 631 11.57 13.32 -10.93
C ARG A 631 12.78 12.45 -10.62
N THR A 632 12.76 11.20 -11.06
CA THR A 632 13.84 10.22 -10.82
C THR A 632 15.13 10.55 -11.57
N ARG A 633 15.06 11.44 -12.57
CA ARG A 633 16.20 11.99 -13.32
C ARG A 633 16.03 13.49 -13.46
N GLY A 634 16.48 14.25 -12.47
CA GLY A 634 16.29 15.69 -12.44
C GLY A 634 16.22 16.29 -11.05
N THR A 635 15.98 17.59 -11.01
CA THR A 635 15.87 18.39 -9.78
C THR A 635 14.47 18.29 -9.20
N ASN A 636 14.42 18.09 -7.89
CA ASN A 636 13.21 18.05 -7.07
C ASN A 636 13.32 19.07 -5.93
N THR A 637 12.20 19.68 -5.57
CA THR A 637 12.06 20.56 -4.41
C THR A 637 11.33 19.81 -3.30
N LEU A 638 11.88 19.81 -2.09
CA LEU A 638 11.26 19.26 -0.90
C LEU A 638 10.99 20.39 0.09
N ALA A 639 9.74 20.53 0.52
CA ALA A 639 9.33 21.48 1.55
C ALA A 639 8.66 20.76 2.72
N LEU A 640 9.00 21.17 3.93
CA LEU A 640 8.47 20.63 5.18
C LEU A 640 7.86 21.78 5.99
N ALA A 641 6.55 21.76 6.21
CA ALA A 641 5.92 22.67 7.19
C ALA A 641 5.96 21.99 8.56
N VAL A 642 6.82 22.48 9.46
CA VAL A 642 7.00 21.89 10.79
C VAL A 642 6.18 22.65 11.82
N LEU A 643 5.18 22.00 12.40
CA LEU A 643 4.32 22.54 13.44
C LEU A 643 4.85 22.09 14.80
N SER A 644 5.11 23.03 15.69
CA SER A 644 5.68 22.77 17.00
C SER A 644 4.83 23.39 18.08
N ASP A 645 4.61 22.64 19.15
CA ASP A 645 3.78 23.07 20.28
C ASP A 645 4.54 23.96 21.28
N GLY A 646 5.87 24.03 21.15
CA GLY A 646 6.75 24.78 22.02
C GLY A 646 7.21 24.05 23.29
N THR A 647 6.71 22.83 23.56
CA THR A 647 7.05 22.07 24.77
C THR A 647 8.42 21.39 24.68
N THR A 648 8.84 21.05 23.46
CA THR A 648 10.10 20.34 23.17
C THR A 648 10.87 21.00 22.03
N PHE A 649 12.03 20.45 21.65
CA PHE A 649 12.79 20.95 20.51
C PHE A 649 12.07 20.68 19.18
N SER A 650 12.01 21.70 18.34
CA SER A 650 11.22 21.69 17.11
C SER A 650 11.91 21.04 15.91
N GLY A 651 11.24 20.11 15.25
CA GLY A 651 11.56 19.64 13.90
C GLY A 651 12.55 18.50 13.81
N PRO A 652 12.65 17.90 12.61
CA PRO A 652 13.24 16.59 12.45
C PRO A 652 14.75 16.56 12.70
N ARG A 653 15.23 15.38 13.07
CA ARG A 653 16.65 15.10 13.25
C ARG A 653 17.28 14.50 12.00
N ASP A 654 16.80 13.34 11.56
CA ASP A 654 17.26 12.69 10.33
C ASP A 654 16.16 12.78 9.28
N VAL A 655 16.51 13.33 8.12
CA VAL A 655 15.64 13.44 6.95
C VAL A 655 16.44 12.95 5.75
N ARG A 656 16.09 11.77 5.24
CA ARG A 656 16.87 11.11 4.19
C ARG A 656 16.00 10.37 3.18
N LEU A 657 16.54 10.18 2.00
CA LEU A 657 15.93 9.32 0.98
C LEU A 657 16.27 7.86 1.27
N THR A 658 15.30 6.97 1.06
CA THR A 658 15.43 5.52 1.26
C THR A 658 15.00 4.78 0.00
N LEU A 659 15.81 3.82 -0.45
CA LEU A 659 15.46 2.95 -1.56
C LEU A 659 14.49 1.87 -1.06
N LEU A 660 13.25 1.88 -1.56
CA LEU A 660 12.21 0.92 -1.20
C LEU A 660 12.27 -0.34 -2.07
N GLY A 661 12.88 -0.23 -3.24
CA GLY A 661 13.22 -1.34 -4.12
C GLY A 661 13.55 -0.83 -5.52
N ALA A 662 14.30 -1.65 -6.27
CA ALA A 662 14.66 -1.37 -7.65
C ALA A 662 14.47 -2.62 -8.51
N VAL A 663 14.15 -2.42 -9.79
CA VAL A 663 14.19 -3.46 -10.83
C VAL A 663 14.85 -2.88 -12.06
N ARG A 664 15.50 -3.73 -12.84
CA ARG A 664 15.82 -3.41 -14.23
C ARG A 664 14.54 -3.62 -15.06
N GLY A 665 14.25 -2.70 -15.97
CA GLY A 665 12.99 -2.65 -16.70
C GLY A 665 12.06 -1.56 -16.16
N GLY A 666 10.83 -1.94 -15.81
CA GLY A 666 9.79 -1.02 -15.37
C GLY A 666 9.00 -0.42 -16.54
N VAL A 667 8.24 0.63 -16.22
CA VAL A 667 7.51 1.42 -17.21
C VAL A 667 8.12 2.81 -17.30
N VAL A 668 8.05 3.41 -18.49
CA VAL A 668 8.40 4.82 -18.64
C VAL A 668 7.37 5.63 -17.85
N VAL A 669 7.86 6.39 -16.87
CA VAL A 669 7.03 7.28 -16.06
C VAL A 669 7.36 8.71 -16.46
N GLU A 670 6.36 9.41 -16.99
CA GLU A 670 6.47 10.83 -17.29
C GLU A 670 6.38 11.66 -16.00
N ALA A 671 7.10 12.77 -15.96
CA ALA A 671 6.96 13.72 -14.86
C ALA A 671 5.53 14.27 -14.88
N VAL A 672 4.85 14.20 -13.73
CA VAL A 672 3.55 14.84 -13.56
C VAL A 672 3.77 16.35 -13.59
N ASP A 673 2.83 17.07 -14.21
CA ASP A 673 2.88 18.52 -14.20
C ASP A 673 2.95 19.04 -12.77
N SER A 674 3.86 19.98 -12.56
CA SER A 674 4.10 20.58 -11.27
C SER A 674 4.50 22.03 -11.50
N PRO A 675 3.50 22.89 -11.79
CA PRO A 675 3.75 24.31 -11.99
C PRO A 675 4.42 24.90 -10.75
N GLY A 676 5.42 25.74 -11.01
CA GLY A 676 6.04 26.56 -9.98
C GLY A 676 5.18 27.76 -9.60
N ARG A 677 5.75 28.67 -8.80
CA ARG A 677 5.13 29.97 -8.52
C ARG A 677 5.19 30.90 -9.74
#